data_AF-A0A954V6A3-F1
#
_entry.id   AF-A0A954V6A3-F1
#
_cell.length_a   1.000
_cell.length_b   1.000
_cell.length_c   1.000
_cell.angle_alpha   90.00
_cell.angle_beta   90.00
_cell.angle_gamma   90.00
#
_symmetry.space_group_name_H-M   'P 1'
#
loop_
_entity.id
_entity.type
_entity.pdbx_description
1 polymer ?
#
loop_
_entity_poly.entity_id
_entity_poly.type
_entity_poly.pdbx_seq_one_letter_code
_entity_poly.pdbx_strand_id
1 'polypeptide(L)'
;MDPDDSSFSITPAEEFYQAWRRGQQPSVASFLGNRPQLTVWQQASVLRVDQRCRWEDGHPLAVEHYMERYPQVLADDEVLLDLIFAEFLLRDRHAPPADLNEFEHRFPQYIATLKQQVGLHRLLDETTETSELHVPGYEIFGTIARGGTSVVYRARHIALERDVALKVLSAGPHSSGSLRQRFLSEASGIAQLRHPNVVMIHDVGQYQGHPYMALELADCGTLATAFAGQALPSNTAAQLIASLAEAMHAVHQLGIVHRDLKPSNVLLFSGPSPERSDVAGDQPNTLLDAKSAFEQQRLIPKVSDFGLAKFLQSTTADLTQSGDMIGTPAYMAPEQVTGNGPAVGPPTDVYALGAILYELLTGIPLYSGRSPFDALRAVARGIITPPRQLVRRIPRDLETICMKCLELDPARRYATAGELTNDLTHFLQKRPISARPSSWWQRGKLWARRRPTTALLLASLAVLIAAACGFWRWHLLRERNHDIHAQVKMLAASNTMAVPNILSQTFVKSSAGERFIEEEMAGVSPFTSAWMHLQLARLRYTSEKPAMVIAKELAQYLESANPDEVELLVTELKPWLSQLSGELWNRLQSGNPSSEERLRLASLLSHDTSAPIERWSPVASMLANDLMNANPLEIPRWARLLSPIGTQLIAPLTLIFQSGEYLTTQRGTASVLIGEFAQGNASTLVPLLIDATPSQYLALWPYVVAAPNALNELLDVVKQRPVDDQNAWTNGSEQQWIEMRTQRDRRHRRYAIAAIALAQLEHVDSLKGVLAESPDNSVRSLTIELAGPLGLSPSHLLSLLETSADGVQRQAALLALGHYTRPKWHEAEMAVIRNALQSHATQCHDAGERAALLWLANHNYVDPARLPSATSDVEEDLRQPTSTHPIYMTTSQRQLLVICPAGTVAMGSPPYEEDHEDDEIVHAVIISQAFALSATEVTVEQFLRYSTN
;
A
#
# COMPACT_ATOMS: atom_id res chain seq x y z
N MET A 1 26.50 70.52 18.22
CA MET A 1 27.88 70.48 17.72
C MET A 1 28.60 69.53 18.65
N ASP A 2 28.69 68.27 18.21
CA ASP A 2 29.63 67.26 18.68
C ASP A 2 29.67 66.23 17.53
N PRO A 3 30.80 66.05 16.83
CA PRO A 3 30.92 65.14 15.70
C PRO A 3 31.72 63.90 16.12
N ASP A 4 31.07 62.75 16.33
CA ASP A 4 31.71 61.42 16.27
C ASP A 4 30.66 60.31 16.46
N ASP A 5 29.80 60.12 15.46
CA ASP A 5 28.88 58.97 15.39
C ASP A 5 29.00 58.27 14.03
N SER A 6 29.90 57.30 13.97
CA SER A 6 29.91 56.24 12.95
C SER A 6 30.74 55.04 13.41
N SER A 7 30.10 53.95 13.82
CA SER A 7 30.72 52.62 13.68
C SER A 7 29.68 51.50 13.53
N PHE A 8 29.42 51.15 12.27
CA PHE A 8 28.95 49.80 11.91
C PHE A 8 30.04 48.80 12.34
N SER A 9 29.68 47.77 13.11
CA SER A 9 30.67 46.79 13.57
C SER A 9 31.16 45.92 12.42
N ILE A 10 32.35 46.25 11.91
CA ILE A 10 33.12 45.49 10.92
C ILE A 10 33.39 44.08 11.49
N THR A 11 33.32 43.03 10.66
CA THR A 11 33.61 41.67 11.11
C THR A 11 35.11 41.52 11.40
N PRO A 12 35.54 40.64 12.33
CA PRO A 12 36.96 40.47 12.66
C PRO A 12 37.84 40.09 11.46
N ALA A 13 37.32 39.31 10.51
CA ALA A 13 38.02 38.95 9.28
C ALA A 13 38.16 40.14 8.30
N GLU A 14 37.13 40.98 8.20
CA GLU A 14 37.16 42.20 7.39
C GLU A 14 38.10 43.25 8.01
N GLU A 15 38.12 43.37 9.33
CA GLU A 15 39.08 44.19 10.08
C GLU A 15 40.52 43.71 9.82
N PHE A 16 40.74 42.40 9.87
CA PHE A 16 42.04 41.78 9.59
C PHE A 16 42.48 41.95 8.13
N TYR A 17 41.56 41.80 7.18
CA TYR A 17 41.80 42.02 5.75
C TYR A 17 42.14 43.48 5.45
N GLN A 18 41.44 44.43 6.06
CA GLN A 18 41.74 45.85 5.91
C GLN A 18 43.12 46.21 6.47
N ALA A 19 43.54 45.60 7.58
CA ALA A 19 44.89 45.78 8.11
C ALA A 19 45.97 45.24 7.14
N TRP A 20 45.72 44.11 6.48
CA TRP A 20 46.53 43.60 5.37
C TRP A 20 46.59 44.59 4.18
N ARG A 21 45.44 45.12 3.75
CA ARG A 21 45.35 46.09 2.62
C ARG A 21 46.01 47.43 2.90
N ARG A 22 46.18 47.80 4.17
CA ARG A 22 46.94 48.98 4.61
C ARG A 22 48.45 48.71 4.71
N GLY A 23 48.92 47.52 4.31
CA GLY A 23 50.34 47.16 4.27
C GLY A 23 50.97 46.76 5.61
N GLN A 24 50.16 46.45 6.63
CA GLN A 24 50.65 46.23 8.00
C GLN A 24 51.04 44.77 8.31
N GLN A 25 50.84 43.82 7.39
CA GLN A 25 51.06 42.36 7.57
C GLN A 25 50.75 41.86 9.01
N PRO A 26 49.50 41.99 9.49
CA PRO A 26 49.14 41.70 10.88
C PRO A 26 49.40 40.23 11.25
N SER A 27 49.97 39.99 12.43
CA SER A 27 50.19 38.64 12.95
C SER A 27 48.90 38.03 13.50
N VAL A 28 48.48 36.88 12.96
CA VAL A 28 47.29 36.16 13.42
C VAL A 28 47.35 35.83 14.91
N ALA A 29 48.52 35.42 15.42
CA ALA A 29 48.69 35.08 16.83
C ALA A 29 48.43 36.28 17.74
N SER A 30 48.89 37.47 17.34
CA SER A 30 48.63 38.71 18.07
C SER A 30 47.17 39.16 17.96
N PHE A 31 46.56 38.98 16.78
CA PHE A 31 45.20 39.42 16.51
C PHE A 31 44.15 38.58 17.25
N LEU A 32 44.36 37.26 17.28
CA LEU A 32 43.52 36.31 18.00
C LEU A 32 43.82 36.32 19.51
N GLY A 33 45.09 36.41 19.91
CA GLY A 33 45.50 36.46 21.31
C GLY A 33 44.93 37.67 22.07
N ASN A 34 44.75 38.81 21.39
CA ASN A 34 44.12 40.00 21.96
C ASN A 34 42.58 39.94 21.97
N ARG A 35 41.97 38.86 21.45
CA ARG A 35 40.51 38.70 21.33
C ARG A 35 40.05 37.28 21.67
N PRO A 36 40.22 36.82 22.92
CA PRO A 36 39.85 35.46 23.34
C PRO A 36 38.34 35.15 23.22
N GLN A 37 37.49 36.16 23.09
CA GLN A 37 36.03 36.04 22.93
C GLN A 37 35.56 35.66 21.51
N LEU A 38 36.46 35.61 20.52
CA LEU A 38 36.10 35.22 19.14
C LEU A 38 35.70 33.75 19.09
N THR A 39 34.62 33.44 18.39
CA THR A 39 34.20 32.05 18.17
C THR A 39 35.17 31.32 17.25
N VAL A 40 35.20 29.98 17.31
CA VAL A 40 36.06 29.13 16.45
C VAL A 40 35.92 29.51 14.97
N TRP A 41 34.70 29.71 14.48
CA TRP A 41 34.44 30.15 13.10
C TRP A 41 34.92 31.56 12.77
N GLN A 42 34.88 32.49 13.73
CA GLN A 42 35.46 33.82 13.54
C GLN A 42 36.99 33.76 13.50
N GLN A 43 37.60 32.93 14.35
CA GLN A 43 39.04 32.69 14.32
C GLN A 43 39.45 32.03 13.00
N ALA A 44 38.69 31.05 12.51
CA ALA A 44 38.90 30.40 11.22
C ALA A 44 38.76 31.34 10.03
N SER A 45 37.78 32.25 10.05
CA SER A 45 37.63 33.26 9.00
C SER A 45 38.83 34.21 8.92
N VAL A 46 39.47 34.50 10.05
CA VAL A 46 40.74 35.26 10.10
C VAL A 46 41.89 34.42 9.52
N LEU A 47 41.96 33.11 9.82
CA LEU A 47 42.96 32.20 9.23
C LEU A 47 42.82 32.12 7.70
N ARG A 48 41.59 32.04 7.16
CA ARG A 48 41.34 32.03 5.71
C ARG A 48 41.77 33.32 5.02
N VAL A 49 41.49 34.46 5.66
CA VAL A 49 41.94 35.76 5.16
C VAL A 49 43.47 35.85 5.18
N ASP A 50 44.12 35.43 6.27
CA ASP A 50 45.58 35.39 6.36
C ASP A 50 46.19 34.48 5.28
N GLN A 51 45.65 33.27 5.12
CA GLN A 51 46.09 32.31 4.11
C GLN A 51 45.98 32.90 2.71
N ARG A 52 44.84 33.50 2.36
CA ARG A 52 44.63 34.16 1.07
C ARG A 52 45.60 35.33 0.85
N CYS A 53 45.70 36.24 1.82
CA CYS A 53 46.57 37.41 1.70
C CYS A 53 48.04 37.01 1.53
N ARG A 54 48.51 35.98 2.25
CA ARG A 54 49.88 35.45 2.14
C ARG A 54 50.16 34.81 0.78
N TRP A 55 49.18 34.13 0.21
CA TRP A 55 49.25 33.62 -1.16
C TRP A 55 49.33 34.77 -2.18
N GLU A 56 48.49 35.79 -2.03
CA GLU A 56 48.50 36.98 -2.90
C GLU A 56 49.79 37.83 -2.77
N ASP A 57 50.41 37.87 -1.59
CA ASP A 57 51.66 38.62 -1.29
C ASP A 57 52.95 37.82 -1.57
N GLY A 58 52.85 36.58 -2.08
CA GLY A 58 53.99 35.76 -2.50
C GLY A 58 54.71 34.97 -1.39
N HIS A 59 54.11 34.84 -0.20
CA HIS A 59 54.63 34.08 0.93
C HIS A 59 53.64 33.00 1.40
N PRO A 60 53.32 32.00 0.57
CA PRO A 60 52.25 31.04 0.83
C PRO A 60 52.54 30.16 2.06
N LEU A 61 51.50 29.91 2.86
CA LEU A 61 51.54 28.93 3.96
C LEU A 61 50.58 27.79 3.66
N ALA A 62 51.04 26.56 3.93
CA ALA A 62 50.23 25.35 3.85
C ALA A 62 49.31 25.24 5.08
N VAL A 63 48.17 24.57 4.91
CA VAL A 63 47.16 24.38 5.97
C VAL A 63 47.75 23.74 7.23
N GLU A 64 48.70 22.82 7.08
CA GLU A 64 49.38 22.14 8.19
C GLU A 64 50.08 23.13 9.13
N HIS A 65 50.56 24.25 8.62
CA HIS A 65 51.15 25.32 9.45
C HIS A 65 50.12 25.96 10.39
N TYR A 66 48.87 26.08 9.93
CA TYR A 66 47.77 26.54 10.77
C TYR A 66 47.30 25.44 11.73
N MET A 67 47.35 24.16 11.33
CA MET A 67 47.02 23.02 12.19
C MET A 67 47.96 22.89 13.39
N GLU A 68 49.27 23.05 13.17
CA GLU A 68 50.26 22.99 14.25
C GLU A 68 50.10 24.13 15.26
N ARG A 69 49.69 25.32 14.79
CA ARG A 69 49.70 26.55 15.58
C ARG A 69 48.36 26.92 16.19
N TYR A 70 47.26 26.45 15.60
CA TYR A 70 45.88 26.69 16.06
C TYR A 70 45.04 25.40 16.08
N PRO A 71 45.50 24.30 16.72
CA PRO A 71 44.79 23.02 16.72
C PRO A 71 43.38 23.11 17.33
N GLN A 72 43.16 24.02 18.27
CA GLN A 72 41.86 24.29 18.89
C GLN A 72 40.83 24.92 17.93
N VAL A 73 41.28 25.64 16.90
CA VAL A 73 40.39 26.26 15.90
C VAL A 73 40.05 25.26 14.80
N LEU A 74 41.01 24.39 14.48
CA LEU A 74 40.92 23.40 13.41
C LEU A 74 40.55 21.99 13.92
N ALA A 75 40.02 21.91 15.14
CA ALA A 75 39.48 20.66 15.71
C ALA A 75 38.13 20.26 15.08
N ASP A 76 37.45 21.20 14.42
CA ASP A 76 36.22 20.97 13.67
C ASP A 76 36.57 20.61 12.22
N ASP A 77 36.17 19.40 11.80
CA ASP A 77 36.45 18.85 10.48
C ASP A 77 35.91 19.73 9.34
N GLU A 78 34.79 20.43 9.55
CA GLU A 78 34.24 21.33 8.52
C GLU A 78 35.10 22.59 8.34
N VAL A 79 35.63 23.12 9.44
CA VAL A 79 36.52 24.29 9.43
C VAL A 79 37.85 23.94 8.76
N LEU A 80 38.39 22.77 9.08
CA LEU A 80 39.64 22.27 8.50
C LEU A 80 39.47 22.01 7.00
N LEU A 81 38.36 21.36 6.59
CA LEU A 81 38.05 21.10 5.19
C LEU A 81 37.92 22.41 4.38
N ASP A 82 37.28 23.44 4.94
CA ASP A 82 37.14 24.76 4.30
C ASP A 82 38.51 25.43 4.08
N LEU A 83 39.46 25.27 5.00
CA LEU A 83 40.84 25.74 4.82
C LEU A 83 41.63 24.93 3.78
N ILE A 84 41.45 23.60 3.74
CA ILE A 84 42.08 22.71 2.75
C ILE A 84 41.58 23.04 1.35
N PHE A 85 40.26 23.20 1.19
CA PHE A 85 39.67 23.57 -0.08
C PHE A 85 40.09 24.99 -0.51
N ALA A 86 40.17 25.94 0.43
CA ALA A 86 40.70 27.27 0.13
C ALA A 86 42.17 27.23 -0.35
N GLU A 87 43.04 26.42 0.25
CA GLU A 87 44.42 26.23 -0.26
C GLU A 87 44.41 25.66 -1.69
N PHE A 88 43.58 24.65 -1.95
CA PHE A 88 43.45 24.07 -3.28
C PHE A 88 43.06 25.12 -4.33
N LEU A 89 42.04 25.95 -4.03
CA LEU A 89 41.57 27.02 -4.93
C LEU A 89 42.58 28.15 -5.14
N LEU A 90 43.42 28.42 -4.15
CA LEU A 90 44.50 29.40 -4.27
C LEU A 90 45.63 28.83 -5.15
N ARG A 91 45.98 27.56 -4.96
CA ARG A 91 46.96 26.85 -5.81
C ARG A 91 46.49 26.67 -7.25
N ASP A 92 45.23 26.33 -7.49
CA ASP A 92 44.70 26.18 -8.86
C ASP A 92 44.83 27.49 -9.66
N ARG A 93 44.75 28.63 -8.96
CA ARG A 93 44.94 29.98 -9.53
C ARG A 93 46.40 30.43 -9.69
N HIS A 94 47.37 29.75 -9.06
CA HIS A 94 48.78 30.15 -9.04
C HIS A 94 49.69 28.98 -9.47
N ALA A 95 50.47 29.12 -10.54
CA ALA A 95 51.25 28.00 -11.12
C ALA A 95 52.44 27.55 -10.23
N PRO A 96 52.70 26.22 -10.09
CA PRO A 96 51.99 25.10 -10.71
C PRO A 96 50.63 24.79 -10.05
N PRO A 97 49.60 24.40 -10.84
CA PRO A 97 48.25 24.15 -10.35
C PRO A 97 48.20 22.99 -9.36
N ALA A 98 47.26 23.03 -8.42
CA ALA A 98 47.11 21.98 -7.41
C ALA A 98 46.76 20.62 -8.04
N ASP A 99 47.58 19.61 -7.72
CA ASP A 99 47.26 18.22 -8.02
C ASP A 99 46.43 17.61 -6.87
N LEU A 100 45.23 17.11 -7.21
CA LEU A 100 44.36 16.41 -6.27
C LEU A 100 45.05 15.18 -5.64
N ASN A 101 45.98 14.53 -6.36
CA ASN A 101 46.73 13.38 -5.82
C ASN A 101 47.68 13.77 -4.68
N GLU A 102 48.19 15.00 -4.68
CA GLU A 102 49.01 15.55 -3.58
C GLU A 102 48.16 15.71 -2.32
N PHE A 103 46.96 16.28 -2.47
CA PHE A 103 46.02 16.47 -1.37
C PHE A 103 45.43 15.14 -0.87
N GLU A 104 45.33 14.12 -1.72
CA GLU A 104 44.95 12.76 -1.33
C GLU A 104 45.96 12.11 -0.38
N HIS A 105 47.26 12.36 -0.59
CA HIS A 105 48.31 11.88 0.32
C HIS A 105 48.38 12.70 1.62
N ARG A 106 48.16 14.01 1.55
CA ARG A 106 48.23 14.92 2.71
C ARG A 106 47.01 14.80 3.62
N PHE A 107 45.81 14.62 3.03
CA PHE A 107 44.53 14.64 3.73
C PHE A 107 43.61 13.48 3.27
N PRO A 108 44.02 12.21 3.46
CA PRO A 108 43.31 11.06 2.91
C PRO A 108 41.87 10.95 3.41
N GLN A 109 41.58 11.34 4.66
CA GLN A 109 40.21 11.28 5.20
C GLN A 109 39.22 12.27 4.55
N TYR A 110 39.70 13.32 3.87
CA TYR A 110 38.85 14.38 3.31
C TYR A 110 38.78 14.35 1.78
N ILE A 111 39.49 13.41 1.13
CA ILE A 111 39.64 13.42 -0.33
C ILE A 111 38.32 13.19 -1.07
N ALA A 112 37.41 12.39 -0.53
CA ALA A 112 36.11 12.14 -1.15
C ALA A 112 35.30 13.45 -1.27
N THR A 113 35.22 14.22 -0.18
CA THR A 113 34.52 15.50 -0.14
C THR A 113 35.27 16.57 -0.95
N LEU A 114 36.60 16.59 -0.90
CA LEU A 114 37.43 17.53 -1.65
C LEU A 114 37.31 17.30 -3.17
N LYS A 115 37.33 16.05 -3.65
CA LYS A 115 37.13 15.69 -5.07
C LYS A 115 35.78 16.19 -5.58
N GLN A 116 34.73 16.09 -4.75
CA GLN A 116 33.40 16.59 -5.09
C GLN A 116 33.36 18.12 -5.20
N GLN A 117 33.94 18.84 -4.23
CA GLN A 117 33.97 20.31 -4.23
C GLN A 117 34.82 20.89 -5.36
N VAL A 118 35.97 20.27 -5.66
CA VAL A 118 36.85 20.67 -6.78
C VAL A 118 36.19 20.40 -8.13
N GLY A 119 35.54 19.23 -8.29
CA GLY A 119 34.83 18.90 -9.53
C GLY A 119 33.74 19.92 -9.86
N LEU A 120 32.98 20.35 -8.86
CA LEU A 120 31.97 21.39 -9.01
C LEU A 120 32.58 22.75 -9.39
N HIS A 121 33.71 23.13 -8.78
CA HIS A 121 34.38 24.39 -9.10
C HIS A 121 34.94 24.42 -10.53
N ARG A 122 35.60 23.35 -10.97
CA ARG A 122 36.16 23.27 -12.33
C ARG A 122 35.08 23.23 -13.41
N LEU A 123 33.94 22.59 -13.14
CA LEU A 123 32.75 22.66 -14.01
C LEU A 123 32.20 24.08 -14.18
N LEU A 124 32.37 24.94 -13.19
CA LEU A 124 31.97 26.35 -13.26
C LEU A 124 33.00 27.18 -14.05
N ASP A 125 34.30 26.90 -13.90
CA ASP A 125 35.38 27.62 -14.60
C ASP A 125 35.55 27.21 -16.09
N GLU A 126 35.19 25.98 -16.50
CA GLU A 126 35.21 25.54 -17.91
C GLU A 126 34.20 26.28 -18.81
N THR A 127 33.26 27.05 -18.24
CA THR A 127 32.32 27.89 -19.00
C THR A 127 32.88 29.26 -19.39
N THR A 128 34.17 29.50 -19.16
CA THR A 128 34.82 30.83 -19.22
C THR A 128 35.79 31.02 -20.40
N GLU A 129 35.63 30.34 -21.54
CA GLU A 129 36.26 30.80 -22.79
C GLU A 129 35.29 31.67 -23.60
N THR A 130 35.69 32.94 -23.74
CA THR A 130 35.06 34.00 -24.53
C THR A 130 34.89 33.60 -26.00
N SER A 131 33.72 33.04 -26.34
CA SER A 131 33.18 33.06 -27.70
C SER A 131 32.15 34.19 -27.78
N GLU A 132 32.26 35.06 -28.78
CA GLU A 132 31.30 36.12 -29.09
C GLU A 132 29.89 35.52 -29.19
N LEU A 133 29.07 35.73 -28.16
CA LEU A 133 27.69 35.28 -28.16
C LEU A 133 26.94 36.00 -29.28
N HIS A 134 26.66 35.31 -30.39
CA HIS A 134 25.97 35.88 -31.54
C HIS A 134 24.54 35.34 -31.61
N VAL A 135 23.53 36.07 -31.12
CA VAL A 135 22.12 35.66 -31.27
C VAL A 135 21.55 36.25 -32.57
N PRO A 136 21.14 35.41 -33.55
CA PRO A 136 20.62 35.89 -34.83
C PRO A 136 19.46 36.88 -34.66
N GLY A 137 19.52 38.02 -35.38
CA GLY A 137 18.52 39.09 -35.28
C GLY A 137 18.80 40.14 -34.21
N TYR A 138 19.84 39.94 -33.38
CA TYR A 138 20.24 40.88 -32.33
C TYR A 138 21.70 41.32 -32.47
N GLU A 139 21.94 42.62 -32.35
CA GLU A 139 23.27 43.19 -32.19
C GLU A 139 23.55 43.43 -30.70
N ILE A 140 24.60 42.82 -30.13
CA ILE A 140 24.91 42.87 -28.69
C ILE A 140 25.98 43.93 -28.41
N PHE A 141 25.68 44.88 -27.51
CA PHE A 141 26.57 46.00 -27.18
C PHE A 141 27.40 45.78 -25.91
N GLY A 142 27.02 44.85 -25.04
CA GLY A 142 27.73 44.57 -23.79
C GLY A 142 26.87 43.92 -22.72
N THR A 143 27.50 43.41 -21.65
CA THR A 143 26.79 42.79 -20.52
C THR A 143 26.27 43.86 -19.55
N ILE A 144 24.96 43.82 -19.24
CA ILE A 144 24.30 44.69 -18.23
C ILE A 144 24.44 44.07 -16.84
N ALA A 145 24.24 42.76 -16.72
CA ALA A 145 24.30 42.04 -15.45
C ALA A 145 24.66 40.56 -15.65
N ARG A 146 25.37 39.98 -14.68
CA ARG A 146 25.63 38.53 -14.59
C ARG A 146 24.99 37.99 -13.32
N GLY A 147 24.08 37.03 -13.46
CA GLY A 147 23.51 36.26 -12.35
C GLY A 147 24.11 34.86 -12.28
N GLY A 148 23.80 34.09 -11.23
CA GLY A 148 24.34 32.74 -11.03
C GLY A 148 23.95 31.71 -12.09
N THR A 149 22.88 31.95 -12.86
CA THR A 149 22.37 31.02 -13.88
C THR A 149 22.10 31.66 -15.25
N SER A 150 22.42 32.95 -15.41
CA SER A 150 22.10 33.70 -16.62
C SER A 150 22.95 34.96 -16.78
N VAL A 151 23.18 35.38 -18.03
CA VAL A 151 23.83 36.64 -18.37
C VAL A 151 22.85 37.53 -19.14
N VAL A 152 22.76 38.82 -18.76
CA VAL A 152 21.89 39.80 -19.41
C VAL A 152 22.74 40.79 -20.19
N TYR A 153 22.46 40.92 -21.49
CA TYR A 153 23.15 41.80 -22.41
C TYR A 153 22.26 42.97 -22.83
N ARG A 154 22.86 44.13 -23.09
CA ARG A 154 22.21 45.20 -23.84
C ARG A 154 22.33 44.82 -25.31
N ALA A 155 21.21 44.73 -26.01
CA ALA A 155 21.19 44.39 -27.43
C ALA A 155 20.20 45.27 -28.18
N ARG A 156 20.28 45.30 -29.51
CA ARG A 156 19.28 45.89 -30.39
C ARG A 156 18.73 44.82 -31.33
N HIS A 157 17.41 44.69 -31.37
CA HIS A 157 16.74 43.85 -32.34
C HIS A 157 16.84 44.53 -33.72
N ILE A 158 17.58 43.93 -34.65
CA ILE A 158 18.00 44.57 -35.90
C ILE A 158 16.77 44.94 -36.76
N ALA A 159 15.84 44.01 -36.96
CA ALA A 159 14.69 44.25 -37.84
C ALA A 159 13.63 45.21 -37.28
N LEU A 160 13.67 45.50 -35.96
CA LEU A 160 12.71 46.38 -35.29
C LEU A 160 13.35 47.68 -34.79
N GLU A 161 14.66 47.86 -35.03
CA GLU A 161 15.50 48.96 -34.53
C GLU A 161 15.23 49.30 -33.05
N ARG A 162 15.08 48.27 -32.22
CA ARG A 162 14.65 48.42 -30.81
C ARG A 162 15.73 47.96 -29.85
N ASP A 163 16.09 48.82 -28.90
CA ASP A 163 16.94 48.46 -27.77
C ASP A 163 16.19 47.50 -26.81
N VAL A 164 16.85 46.42 -26.42
CA VAL A 164 16.30 45.36 -25.56
C VAL A 164 17.34 44.91 -24.53
N ALA A 165 16.86 44.35 -23.42
CA ALA A 165 17.67 43.55 -22.50
C ALA A 165 17.57 42.08 -22.91
N LEU A 166 18.65 41.52 -23.47
CA LEU A 166 18.71 40.14 -23.93
C LEU A 166 19.27 39.24 -22.82
N LYS A 167 18.41 38.46 -22.19
CA LYS A 167 18.77 37.53 -21.12
C LYS A 167 19.01 36.13 -21.70
N VAL A 168 20.20 35.58 -21.49
CA VAL A 168 20.60 34.24 -21.96
C VAL A 168 20.88 33.33 -20.77
N LEU A 169 20.29 32.14 -20.77
CA LEU A 169 20.42 31.16 -19.67
C LEU A 169 21.57 30.18 -19.92
N SER A 170 22.32 29.83 -18.87
CA SER A 170 23.49 28.92 -18.95
C SER A 170 23.13 27.42 -19.07
N ALA A 171 21.89 27.07 -19.41
CA ALA A 171 21.44 25.67 -19.48
C ALA A 171 22.11 24.93 -20.66
N GLY A 172 22.93 23.91 -20.34
CA GLY A 172 23.62 23.09 -21.33
C GLY A 172 22.71 22.14 -22.14
N PRO A 173 23.28 21.46 -23.16
CA PRO A 173 22.55 20.62 -24.11
C PRO A 173 21.75 19.44 -23.50
N HIS A 174 22.05 19.04 -22.26
CA HIS A 174 21.53 17.82 -21.62
C HIS A 174 20.29 18.02 -20.72
N SER A 175 19.65 19.19 -20.74
CA SER A 175 18.36 19.39 -20.05
C SER A 175 17.22 18.60 -20.72
N SER A 176 16.51 17.77 -19.95
CA SER A 176 15.42 16.89 -20.41
C SER A 176 14.30 17.65 -21.14
N GLY A 177 13.79 17.09 -22.24
CA GLY A 177 12.86 17.77 -23.16
C GLY A 177 11.54 18.27 -22.55
N SER A 178 11.08 17.67 -21.46
CA SER A 178 9.84 18.05 -20.75
C SER A 178 9.97 19.34 -19.93
N LEU A 179 11.15 19.60 -19.35
CA LEU A 179 11.43 20.84 -18.60
C LEU A 179 11.60 22.05 -19.51
N ARG A 180 12.17 21.83 -20.70
CA ARG A 180 12.30 22.83 -21.77
C ARG A 180 10.92 23.27 -22.30
N GLN A 181 10.00 22.33 -22.49
CA GLN A 181 8.62 22.65 -22.89
C GLN A 181 7.87 23.45 -21.81
N ARG A 182 8.09 23.18 -20.52
CA ARG A 182 7.51 23.98 -19.42
C ARG A 182 8.08 25.40 -19.38
N PHE A 183 9.40 25.56 -19.51
CA PHE A 183 10.03 26.88 -19.59
C PHE A 183 9.46 27.74 -20.73
N LEU A 184 9.37 27.16 -21.94
CA LEU A 184 8.80 27.86 -23.10
C LEU A 184 7.29 28.12 -22.94
N SER A 185 6.54 27.21 -22.34
CA SER A 185 5.11 27.37 -22.08
C SER A 185 4.81 28.46 -21.04
N GLU A 186 5.58 28.54 -19.96
CA GLU A 186 5.43 29.57 -18.93
C GLU A 186 5.91 30.94 -19.44
N ALA A 187 7.05 30.99 -20.15
CA ALA A 187 7.53 32.21 -20.79
C ALA A 187 6.54 32.76 -21.83
N SER A 188 5.90 31.87 -22.61
CA SER A 188 4.87 32.25 -23.59
C SER A 188 3.61 32.79 -22.91
N GLY A 189 3.23 32.24 -21.74
CA GLY A 189 2.09 32.74 -20.96
C GLY A 189 2.32 34.17 -20.44
N ILE A 190 3.52 34.48 -19.95
CA ILE A 190 3.88 35.83 -19.49
C ILE A 190 4.04 36.79 -20.66
N ALA A 191 4.55 36.34 -21.81
CA ALA A 191 4.72 37.18 -23.00
C ALA A 191 3.39 37.72 -23.55
N GLN A 192 2.28 37.03 -23.29
CA GLN A 192 0.93 37.49 -23.65
C GLN A 192 0.36 38.50 -22.64
N LEU A 193 0.91 38.59 -21.42
CA LEU A 193 0.46 39.51 -20.39
C LEU A 193 0.94 40.93 -20.68
N ARG A 194 0.01 41.82 -21.04
CA ARG A 194 0.27 43.26 -21.14
C ARG A 194 -0.16 43.94 -19.84
N HIS A 195 0.80 44.25 -18.98
CA HIS A 195 0.53 44.94 -17.71
C HIS A 195 1.54 46.09 -17.51
N PRO A 196 1.12 47.28 -17.04
CA PRO A 196 2.01 48.43 -16.86
C PRO A 196 3.17 48.18 -15.87
N ASN A 197 2.96 47.28 -14.90
CA ASN A 197 3.94 46.94 -13.86
C ASN A 197 4.57 45.54 -14.02
N VAL A 198 4.53 44.95 -15.22
CA VAL A 198 5.27 43.72 -15.58
C VAL A 198 6.18 44.03 -16.76
N VAL A 199 7.45 43.59 -16.71
CA VAL A 199 8.40 43.80 -17.81
C VAL A 199 7.92 43.05 -19.05
N MET A 200 7.84 43.78 -20.17
CA MET A 200 7.37 43.18 -21.42
C MET A 200 8.42 42.23 -22.00
N ILE A 201 7.97 41.02 -22.37
CA ILE A 201 8.76 40.09 -23.14
C ILE A 201 8.48 40.37 -24.62
N HIS A 202 9.51 40.78 -25.37
CA HIS A 202 9.41 41.07 -26.80
C HIS A 202 9.60 39.84 -27.67
N ASP A 203 10.47 38.92 -27.24
CA ASP A 203 10.81 37.70 -27.97
C ASP A 203 11.34 36.63 -27.02
N VAL A 204 11.12 35.37 -27.37
CA VAL A 204 11.65 34.19 -26.65
C VAL A 204 12.12 33.19 -27.70
N GLY A 205 13.35 32.72 -27.56
CA GLY A 205 13.92 31.79 -28.53
C GLY A 205 15.05 30.96 -27.94
N GLN A 206 15.75 30.28 -28.84
CA GLN A 206 16.91 29.46 -28.50
C GLN A 206 18.01 29.68 -29.52
N TYR A 207 19.24 29.80 -29.05
CA TYR A 207 20.41 29.84 -29.91
C TYR A 207 21.49 28.91 -29.37
N GLN A 208 22.00 28.01 -30.23
CA GLN A 208 23.03 27.01 -29.88
C GLN A 208 22.73 26.21 -28.60
N GLY A 209 21.46 25.85 -28.38
CA GLY A 209 21.06 25.11 -27.18
C GLY A 209 20.72 26.00 -25.99
N HIS A 210 21.12 27.27 -25.97
CA HIS A 210 20.86 28.22 -24.88
C HIS A 210 19.53 28.97 -25.10
N PRO A 211 18.56 28.86 -24.16
CA PRO A 211 17.36 29.68 -24.21
C PRO A 211 17.71 31.16 -23.99
N TYR A 212 17.08 32.03 -24.78
CA TYR A 212 17.17 33.48 -24.61
C TYR A 212 15.78 34.12 -24.51
N MET A 213 15.73 35.29 -23.89
CA MET A 213 14.55 36.13 -23.77
C MET A 213 14.93 37.59 -24.02
N ALA A 214 14.26 38.25 -24.97
CA ALA A 214 14.42 39.67 -25.21
C ALA A 214 13.36 40.45 -24.42
N LEU A 215 13.81 41.26 -23.48
CA LEU A 215 12.99 42.01 -22.54
C LEU A 215 13.03 43.50 -22.84
N GLU A 216 12.00 44.21 -22.39
CA GLU A 216 12.01 45.67 -22.29
C GLU A 216 13.23 46.14 -21.47
N LEU A 217 14.03 47.07 -22.03
CA LEU A 217 15.24 47.57 -21.38
C LEU A 217 14.90 48.64 -20.34
N ALA A 218 15.24 48.41 -19.07
CA ALA A 218 15.05 49.37 -17.99
C ALA A 218 16.09 50.50 -18.02
N ASP A 219 15.66 51.73 -17.81
CA ASP A 219 16.49 52.95 -17.87
C ASP A 219 16.87 53.51 -16.49
N CYS A 220 16.21 53.07 -15.41
CA CYS A 220 16.43 53.55 -14.04
C CYS A 220 16.97 52.48 -13.06
N GLY A 221 17.48 51.36 -13.57
CA GLY A 221 18.08 50.30 -12.74
C GLY A 221 17.04 49.49 -11.93
N THR A 222 17.46 48.95 -10.79
CA THR A 222 16.62 48.08 -9.92
C THR A 222 16.18 48.77 -8.63
N LEU A 223 15.12 48.27 -8.00
CA LEU A 223 14.69 48.74 -6.67
C LEU A 223 15.78 48.55 -5.62
N ALA A 224 16.52 47.44 -5.68
CA ALA A 224 17.66 47.17 -4.78
C ALA A 224 18.73 48.27 -4.85
N THR A 225 19.07 48.71 -6.07
CA THR A 225 20.10 49.73 -6.29
C THR A 225 19.61 51.14 -6.00
N ALA A 226 18.34 51.45 -6.32
CA ALA A 226 17.80 52.80 -6.21
C ALA A 226 17.56 53.24 -4.76
N PHE A 227 17.28 52.30 -3.85
CA PHE A 227 16.90 52.60 -2.47
C PHE A 227 17.69 51.81 -1.41
N ALA A 228 18.88 51.30 -1.77
CA ALA A 228 19.73 50.52 -0.86
C ALA A 228 19.92 51.21 0.51
N GLY A 229 19.42 50.56 1.57
CA GLY A 229 19.60 51.00 2.96
C GLY A 229 18.81 52.25 3.38
N GLN A 230 17.76 52.65 2.64
CA GLN A 230 17.01 53.88 2.90
C GLN A 230 15.51 53.64 3.07
N ALA A 231 14.94 54.14 4.16
CA ALA A 231 13.50 54.10 4.39
C ALA A 231 12.76 55.16 3.55
N LEU A 232 11.65 54.76 2.92
CA LEU A 232 10.78 55.61 2.13
C LEU A 232 9.59 56.15 2.94
N PRO A 233 8.99 57.29 2.52
CA PRO A 233 7.73 57.75 3.08
C PRO A 233 6.63 56.69 2.94
N SER A 234 5.80 56.53 3.97
CA SER A 234 4.79 55.46 4.04
C SER A 234 3.81 55.42 2.88
N ASN A 235 3.40 56.58 2.34
CA ASN A 235 2.52 56.63 1.17
C ASN A 235 3.24 56.17 -0.09
N THR A 236 4.51 56.54 -0.25
CA THR A 236 5.35 56.16 -1.38
C THR A 236 5.60 54.66 -1.41
N ALA A 237 5.98 54.08 -0.27
CA ALA A 237 6.15 52.64 -0.12
C ALA A 237 4.83 51.87 -0.40
N ALA A 238 3.70 52.37 0.11
CA ALA A 238 2.40 51.77 -0.12
C ALA A 238 1.96 51.84 -1.60
N GLN A 239 2.22 52.94 -2.31
CA GLN A 239 1.93 53.08 -3.74
C GLN A 239 2.76 52.11 -4.60
N LEU A 240 4.05 52.00 -4.29
CA LEU A 240 4.97 51.09 -4.98
C LEU A 240 4.49 49.65 -4.83
N ILE A 241 4.23 49.21 -3.59
CA ILE A 241 3.80 47.83 -3.31
C ILE A 241 2.39 47.57 -3.85
N ALA A 242 1.48 48.55 -3.85
CA ALA A 242 0.17 48.38 -4.48
C ALA A 242 0.29 48.10 -5.99
N SER A 243 1.17 48.83 -6.68
CA SER A 243 1.43 48.63 -8.11
C SER A 243 2.06 47.26 -8.41
N LEU A 244 2.99 46.81 -7.55
CA LEU A 244 3.59 45.48 -7.65
C LEU A 244 2.60 44.36 -7.31
N ALA A 245 1.74 44.56 -6.31
CA ALA A 245 0.71 43.60 -5.93
C ALA A 245 -0.35 43.46 -7.03
N GLU A 246 -0.71 44.56 -7.71
CA GLU A 246 -1.58 44.53 -8.87
C GLU A 246 -0.97 43.74 -10.04
N ALA A 247 0.32 43.97 -10.35
CA ALA A 247 1.06 43.16 -11.31
C ALA A 247 1.06 41.67 -10.93
N MET A 248 1.39 41.35 -9.69
CA MET A 248 1.43 39.97 -9.23
C MET A 248 0.04 39.32 -9.27
N HIS A 249 -1.03 40.06 -8.98
CA HIS A 249 -2.38 39.55 -9.12
C HIS A 249 -2.71 39.16 -10.56
N ALA A 250 -2.35 40.01 -11.53
CA ALA A 250 -2.53 39.71 -12.95
C ALA A 250 -1.73 38.48 -13.39
N VAL A 251 -0.51 38.32 -12.89
CA VAL A 251 0.33 37.12 -13.13
C VAL A 251 -0.28 35.86 -12.49
N HIS A 252 -0.79 35.97 -11.26
CA HIS A 252 -1.45 34.86 -10.55
C HIS A 252 -2.72 34.39 -11.26
N GLN A 253 -3.46 35.28 -11.93
CA GLN A 253 -4.64 34.91 -12.73
C GLN A 253 -4.30 34.03 -13.95
N LEU A 254 -3.06 34.09 -14.43
CA LEU A 254 -2.55 33.19 -15.47
C LEU A 254 -2.05 31.84 -14.90
N GLY A 255 -2.20 31.62 -13.59
CA GLY A 255 -1.73 30.41 -12.90
C GLY A 255 -0.22 30.39 -12.62
N ILE A 256 0.47 31.51 -12.80
CA ILE A 256 1.92 31.62 -12.64
C ILE A 256 2.24 32.22 -11.27
N VAL A 257 3.20 31.66 -10.54
CA VAL A 257 3.70 32.18 -9.24
C VAL A 257 5.18 32.55 -9.41
N HIS A 258 5.61 33.70 -8.90
CA HIS A 258 6.96 34.22 -9.15
C HIS A 258 8.05 33.48 -8.36
N ARG A 259 7.84 33.22 -7.06
CA ARG A 259 8.69 32.40 -6.18
C ARG A 259 10.11 32.93 -5.87
N ASP A 260 10.53 34.04 -6.47
CA ASP A 260 11.83 34.69 -6.23
C ASP A 260 11.70 36.21 -6.26
N LEU A 261 10.57 36.73 -5.81
CA LEU A 261 10.34 38.17 -5.81
C LEU A 261 11.23 38.84 -4.75
N LYS A 262 12.03 39.83 -5.16
CA LYS A 262 13.00 40.55 -4.33
C LYS A 262 13.34 41.90 -4.97
N PRO A 263 13.94 42.86 -4.24
CA PRO A 263 14.22 44.19 -4.79
C PRO A 263 15.08 44.21 -6.06
N SER A 264 15.98 43.23 -6.27
CA SER A 264 16.78 43.16 -7.50
C SER A 264 16.01 42.65 -8.72
N ASN A 265 14.84 42.04 -8.52
CA ASN A 265 13.94 41.59 -9.58
C ASN A 265 12.79 42.60 -9.85
N VAL A 266 12.88 43.81 -9.28
CA VAL A 266 11.97 44.92 -9.56
C VAL A 266 12.76 45.99 -10.31
N LEU A 267 12.46 46.16 -11.60
CA LEU A 267 13.10 47.15 -12.46
C LEU A 267 12.33 48.48 -12.42
N LEU A 268 13.04 49.59 -12.58
CA LEU A 268 12.48 50.92 -12.57
C LEU A 268 12.56 51.53 -13.97
N PHE A 269 11.44 52.14 -14.39
CA PHE A 269 11.31 52.81 -15.68
C PHE A 269 10.90 54.27 -15.52
N SER A 270 11.39 55.15 -16.39
CA SER A 270 10.90 56.53 -16.48
C SER A 270 9.50 56.59 -17.11
N GLY A 271 8.56 57.27 -16.45
CA GLY A 271 7.22 57.58 -16.96
C GLY A 271 7.22 58.76 -17.94
N PRO A 272 6.11 58.97 -18.68
CA PRO A 272 6.00 60.07 -19.64
C PRO A 272 6.10 61.43 -18.91
N SER A 273 7.09 62.25 -19.30
CA SER A 273 7.16 63.65 -18.83
C SER A 273 6.01 64.46 -19.44
N PRO A 274 5.24 65.21 -18.64
CA PRO A 274 4.42 66.28 -19.17
C PRO A 274 5.37 67.38 -19.66
N GLU A 275 5.40 67.58 -20.98
CA GLU A 275 6.13 68.64 -21.70
C GLU A 275 7.64 68.40 -21.93
N ARG A 276 7.99 67.95 -23.14
CA ARG A 276 9.28 68.22 -23.78
C ARG A 276 9.18 69.58 -24.48
N SER A 277 10.03 70.53 -24.10
CA SER A 277 10.52 71.57 -25.01
C SER A 277 12.02 71.36 -25.20
N ASP A 278 12.38 70.79 -26.33
CA ASP A 278 13.60 71.00 -27.13
C ASP A 278 14.85 71.57 -26.43
N VAL A 279 15.70 70.69 -25.87
CA VAL A 279 17.16 70.81 -25.99
C VAL A 279 17.75 69.40 -26.00
N ALA A 280 18.50 69.08 -27.05
CA ALA A 280 19.29 67.86 -27.16
C ALA A 280 20.58 67.98 -26.32
N GLY A 281 20.87 66.95 -25.52
CA GLY A 281 22.17 66.75 -24.89
C GLY A 281 22.19 66.98 -23.38
N ASP A 282 21.74 66.00 -22.60
CA ASP A 282 22.50 65.52 -21.44
C ASP A 282 21.93 64.18 -20.96
N GLN A 283 22.81 63.21 -20.68
CA GLN A 283 22.42 61.98 -19.99
C GLN A 283 22.11 62.33 -18.52
N PRO A 284 21.01 61.84 -17.92
CA PRO A 284 20.79 61.99 -16.48
C PRO A 284 21.82 61.13 -15.74
N ASN A 285 22.95 61.74 -15.43
CA ASN A 285 24.07 61.12 -14.73
C ASN A 285 23.96 61.52 -13.26
N THR A 286 23.23 60.75 -12.44
CA THR A 286 23.50 60.48 -11.00
C THR A 286 22.33 59.78 -10.30
N LEU A 287 22.66 58.85 -9.39
CA LEU A 287 21.76 58.17 -8.44
C LEU A 287 20.97 59.12 -7.50
N LEU A 288 21.20 60.44 -7.56
CA LEU A 288 20.49 61.44 -6.75
C LEU A 288 19.08 61.77 -7.28
N ASP A 289 18.73 61.40 -8.53
CA ASP A 289 17.46 61.79 -9.15
C ASP A 289 16.29 60.81 -8.95
N ALA A 290 16.55 59.57 -8.53
CA ALA A 290 15.50 58.55 -8.39
C ALA A 290 14.47 58.88 -7.30
N LYS A 291 14.90 59.50 -6.19
CA LYS A 291 14.00 59.94 -5.10
C LYS A 291 13.07 61.06 -5.54
N SER A 292 13.63 62.10 -6.15
CA SER A 292 12.90 63.27 -6.66
C SER A 292 11.92 62.88 -7.77
N ALA A 293 12.33 61.96 -8.65
CA ALA A 293 11.49 61.41 -9.71
C ALA A 293 10.34 60.55 -9.15
N PHE A 294 10.56 59.73 -8.11
CA PHE A 294 9.48 58.95 -7.50
C PHE A 294 8.47 59.84 -6.76
N GLU A 295 8.93 60.86 -6.02
CA GLU A 295 8.06 61.84 -5.36
C GLU A 295 7.20 62.64 -6.35
N GLN A 296 7.68 62.80 -7.59
CA GLN A 296 6.94 63.40 -8.72
C GLN A 296 6.14 62.38 -9.55
N GLN A 297 5.99 61.13 -9.07
CA GLN A 297 5.28 60.03 -9.77
C GLN A 297 5.84 59.67 -11.16
N ARG A 298 7.13 59.91 -11.40
CA ARG A 298 7.80 59.64 -12.68
C ARG A 298 8.44 58.26 -12.78
N LEU A 299 8.44 57.44 -11.74
CA LEU A 299 9.04 56.10 -11.78
C LEU A 299 7.96 55.00 -11.76
N ILE A 300 8.05 54.11 -12.74
CA ILE A 300 7.14 52.97 -12.91
C ILE A 300 7.89 51.70 -12.50
N PRO A 301 7.51 51.04 -11.38
CA PRO A 301 8.11 49.78 -11.00
C PRO A 301 7.54 48.65 -11.83
N LYS A 302 8.39 47.79 -12.40
CA LYS A 302 8.00 46.61 -13.15
C LYS A 302 8.67 45.36 -12.61
N VAL A 303 7.89 44.29 -12.43
CA VAL A 303 8.40 42.98 -12.01
C VAL A 303 9.09 42.30 -13.19
N SER A 304 10.30 41.80 -12.95
CA SER A 304 11.09 40.99 -13.89
C SER A 304 11.49 39.65 -13.26
N ASP A 305 12.04 38.73 -14.06
CA ASP A 305 12.71 37.52 -13.55
C ASP A 305 11.80 36.59 -12.73
N PHE A 306 10.62 36.32 -13.27
CA PHE A 306 9.77 35.20 -12.87
C PHE A 306 10.61 33.91 -12.83
N GLY A 307 10.49 33.10 -11.78
CA GLY A 307 11.39 31.99 -11.43
C GLY A 307 11.52 30.81 -12.42
N LEU A 308 11.31 31.05 -13.72
CA LEU A 308 11.37 30.16 -14.86
C LEU A 308 12.66 29.31 -14.90
N ALA A 309 13.79 29.83 -14.43
CA ALA A 309 15.06 29.10 -14.39
C ALA A 309 15.16 28.07 -13.24
N LYS A 310 14.43 28.27 -12.12
CA LYS A 310 14.48 27.37 -10.94
C LYS A 310 13.65 26.09 -11.15
N PHE A 311 12.75 26.07 -12.13
CA PHE A 311 12.02 24.88 -12.53
C PHE A 311 12.91 23.84 -13.24
N LEU A 312 13.99 24.27 -13.89
CA LEU A 312 14.95 23.37 -14.54
C LEU A 312 15.69 22.45 -13.56
N GLN A 313 15.76 22.83 -12.27
CA GLN A 313 16.47 22.08 -11.22
C GLN A 313 15.55 21.24 -10.33
N SER A 314 14.22 21.40 -10.38
CA SER A 314 13.29 20.83 -9.39
C SER A 314 12.60 19.53 -9.81
N THR A 315 13.21 18.73 -10.67
CA THR A 315 12.69 17.39 -11.01
C THR A 315 13.76 16.30 -10.86
N THR A 316 14.20 16.08 -9.62
CA THR A 316 14.73 14.79 -9.14
C THR A 316 14.67 14.79 -7.61
N ALA A 317 14.39 13.64 -7.01
CA ALA A 317 14.18 13.41 -5.58
C ALA A 317 15.47 13.53 -4.73
N ASP A 318 16.44 14.34 -5.15
CA ASP A 318 17.75 14.53 -4.50
C ASP A 318 17.92 15.94 -3.88
N LEU A 319 16.81 16.61 -3.56
CA LEU A 319 16.80 17.92 -2.88
C LEU A 319 17.36 17.89 -1.44
N THR A 320 17.84 16.74 -0.96
CA THR A 320 18.48 16.58 0.35
C THR A 320 19.97 16.22 0.31
N GLN A 321 20.62 16.16 -0.87
CA GLN A 321 22.05 15.78 -0.94
C GLN A 321 22.95 16.66 -1.83
N SER A 322 22.46 17.76 -2.40
CA SER A 322 23.32 18.71 -3.12
C SER A 322 22.89 20.14 -2.81
N GLY A 323 23.68 20.83 -1.99
CA GLY A 323 23.42 22.16 -1.43
C GLY A 323 23.43 23.33 -2.42
N ASP A 324 22.82 23.17 -3.58
CA ASP A 324 22.68 24.25 -4.56
C ASP A 324 21.57 25.23 -4.13
N MET A 325 22.02 26.42 -3.76
CA MET A 325 21.29 27.41 -2.97
C MET A 325 20.20 28.13 -3.79
N ILE A 326 18.94 28.00 -3.38
CA ILE A 326 17.81 28.69 -4.01
C ILE A 326 17.59 30.06 -3.33
N GLY A 327 17.95 31.16 -4.00
CA GLY A 327 17.45 32.52 -3.69
C GLY A 327 18.13 33.28 -2.54
N THR A 328 17.71 34.55 -2.34
CA THR A 328 18.19 35.43 -1.26
C THR A 328 17.29 35.22 -0.03
N PRO A 329 17.79 34.65 1.09
CA PRO A 329 16.96 34.19 2.20
C PRO A 329 16.03 35.23 2.84
N ALA A 330 16.37 36.52 2.73
CA ALA A 330 15.63 37.61 3.38
C ALA A 330 14.19 37.84 2.87
N TYR A 331 13.86 37.34 1.67
CA TYR A 331 12.53 37.52 1.05
C TYR A 331 11.78 36.19 0.84
N MET A 332 12.41 35.08 1.21
CA MET A 332 11.85 33.75 1.02
C MET A 332 10.76 33.47 2.06
N ALA A 333 9.62 32.97 1.61
CA ALA A 333 8.54 32.60 2.52
C ALA A 333 8.89 31.32 3.31
N PRO A 334 8.43 31.15 4.56
CA PRO A 334 8.72 29.97 5.39
C PRO A 334 8.40 28.63 4.70
N GLU A 335 7.33 28.56 3.92
CA GLU A 335 6.94 27.37 3.16
C GLU A 335 7.94 27.00 2.05
N GLN A 336 8.74 27.94 1.55
CA GLN A 336 9.78 27.68 0.55
C GLN A 336 11.07 27.10 1.17
N VAL A 337 11.32 27.34 2.48
CA VAL A 337 12.52 26.88 3.21
C VAL A 337 12.35 25.46 3.74
N THR A 338 11.14 25.11 4.17
CA THR A 338 10.85 23.90 4.95
C THR A 338 10.62 22.63 4.12
N GLY A 339 10.45 22.75 2.80
CA GLY A 339 10.38 21.63 1.85
C GLY A 339 9.15 20.68 1.97
N ASN A 340 8.40 20.74 3.07
CA ASN A 340 7.29 19.83 3.42
C ASN A 340 5.92 20.53 3.55
N GLY A 341 5.79 21.77 3.04
CA GLY A 341 4.57 22.57 3.17
C GLY A 341 3.52 22.36 2.05
N PRO A 342 2.28 22.87 2.22
CA PRO A 342 1.29 22.92 1.15
C PRO A 342 1.86 23.61 -0.10
N ALA A 343 1.43 23.18 -1.28
CA ALA A 343 1.97 23.62 -2.57
C ALA A 343 2.23 25.15 -2.62
N VAL A 344 3.46 25.55 -2.99
CA VAL A 344 3.87 26.95 -3.17
C VAL A 344 2.90 27.66 -4.13
N GLY A 345 2.15 28.63 -3.62
CA GLY A 345 1.04 29.30 -4.32
C GLY A 345 1.09 30.84 -4.23
N PRO A 346 0.05 31.55 -4.70
CA PRO A 346 -0.03 33.01 -4.64
C PRO A 346 0.32 33.68 -3.29
N PRO A 347 -0.02 33.10 -2.12
CA PRO A 347 0.35 33.66 -0.81
C PRO A 347 1.87 33.72 -0.54
N THR A 348 2.68 32.97 -1.28
CA THR A 348 4.16 33.03 -1.21
C THR A 348 4.68 34.35 -1.76
N ASP A 349 4.16 34.82 -2.90
CA ASP A 349 4.56 36.12 -3.46
C ASP A 349 4.02 37.29 -2.62
N VAL A 350 2.86 37.11 -1.96
CA VAL A 350 2.32 38.09 -0.99
C VAL A 350 3.28 38.29 0.19
N TYR A 351 3.91 37.21 0.67
CA TYR A 351 4.93 37.30 1.71
C TYR A 351 6.16 38.08 1.23
N ALA A 352 6.66 37.77 0.03
CA ALA A 352 7.80 38.46 -0.55
C ALA A 352 7.51 39.96 -0.75
N LEU A 353 6.31 40.34 -1.21
CA LEU A 353 5.85 41.74 -1.27
C LEU A 353 5.80 42.39 0.12
N GLY A 354 5.38 41.64 1.15
CA GLY A 354 5.43 42.08 2.54
C GLY A 354 6.84 42.33 3.05
N ALA A 355 7.80 41.49 2.68
CA ALA A 355 9.21 41.64 3.03
C ALA A 355 9.85 42.84 2.32
N ILE A 356 9.50 43.08 1.05
CA ILE A 356 9.91 44.29 0.33
C ILE A 356 9.28 45.53 0.98
N LEU A 357 7.98 45.49 1.31
CA LEU A 357 7.31 46.60 2.02
C LEU A 357 7.99 46.89 3.37
N TYR A 358 8.35 45.86 4.11
CA TYR A 358 9.06 45.97 5.38
C TYR A 358 10.38 46.70 5.21
N GLU A 359 11.18 46.30 4.21
CA GLU A 359 12.47 46.93 3.92
C GLU A 359 12.28 48.38 3.45
N LEU A 360 11.31 48.65 2.57
CA LEU A 360 11.03 50.03 2.13
C LEU A 360 10.58 50.93 3.29
N LEU A 361 9.89 50.39 4.30
CA LEU A 361 9.45 51.17 5.46
C LEU A 361 10.52 51.38 6.53
N THR A 362 11.44 50.44 6.67
CA THR A 362 12.42 50.42 7.77
C THR A 362 13.85 50.75 7.32
N GLY A 363 14.14 50.62 6.03
CA GLY A 363 15.48 50.70 5.45
C GLY A 363 16.35 49.47 5.72
N ILE A 364 15.80 48.42 6.35
CA ILE A 364 16.53 47.23 6.80
C ILE A 364 15.82 45.98 6.24
N PRO A 365 16.54 45.02 5.63
CA PRO A 365 15.96 43.76 5.20
C PRO A 365 15.32 42.98 6.36
N LEU A 366 14.21 42.29 6.10
CA LEU A 366 13.41 41.58 7.10
C LEU A 366 14.26 40.62 7.97
N TYR A 367 15.15 39.86 7.33
CA TYR A 367 16.14 39.03 8.01
C TYR A 367 17.54 39.38 7.52
N SER A 368 18.43 39.67 8.47
CA SER A 368 19.85 39.96 8.23
C SER A 368 20.68 39.00 9.10
N GLY A 369 21.38 38.05 8.47
CA GLY A 369 22.19 37.03 9.15
C GLY A 369 23.66 37.10 8.73
N ARG A 370 24.57 36.55 9.56
CA ARG A 370 26.03 36.50 9.26
C ARG A 370 26.38 35.48 8.17
N SER A 371 25.43 34.59 7.85
CA SER A 371 25.47 33.60 6.78
C SER A 371 24.06 33.42 6.18
N PRO A 372 23.91 33.03 4.89
CA PRO A 372 22.63 32.66 4.29
C PRO A 372 21.86 31.61 5.11
N PHE A 373 22.56 30.68 5.76
CA PHE A 373 21.95 29.67 6.64
C PHE A 373 21.34 30.26 7.92
N ASP A 374 21.95 31.32 8.49
CA ASP A 374 21.39 32.02 9.65
C ASP A 374 20.08 32.72 9.30
N ALA A 375 20.03 33.32 8.10
CA ALA A 375 18.84 33.97 7.61
C ALA A 375 17.71 32.96 7.34
N LEU A 376 17.98 31.78 6.76
CA LEU A 376 17.00 30.71 6.60
C LEU A 376 16.48 30.17 7.94
N ARG A 377 17.36 30.03 8.94
CA ARG A 377 16.98 29.63 10.29
C ARG A 377 16.13 30.70 10.99
N ALA A 378 16.38 31.99 10.71
CA ALA A 378 15.57 33.09 11.20
C ALA A 378 14.17 33.11 10.55
N VAL A 379 14.08 32.85 9.24
CA VAL A 379 12.81 32.69 8.51
C VAL A 379 11.97 31.55 9.12
N ALA A 380 12.59 30.39 9.38
CA ALA A 380 11.90 29.23 9.98
C ALA A 380 11.41 29.49 11.42
N ARG A 381 12.08 30.37 12.18
CA ARG A 381 11.70 30.76 13.55
C ARG A 381 10.60 31.82 13.57
N GLY A 382 10.46 32.60 12.50
CA GLY A 382 9.32 33.49 12.28
C GLY A 382 9.18 34.68 13.24
N ILE A 383 10.26 35.05 13.93
CA ILE A 383 10.26 36.23 14.82
C ILE A 383 10.48 37.47 13.95
N ILE A 384 9.46 38.32 13.83
CA ILE A 384 9.50 39.56 13.05
C ILE A 384 9.24 40.73 13.99
N THR A 385 10.18 41.68 14.03
CA THR A 385 10.04 42.93 14.78
C THR A 385 9.04 43.84 14.06
N PRO A 386 7.93 44.27 14.68
CA PRO A 386 6.97 45.15 14.01
C PRO A 386 7.61 46.46 13.52
N PRO A 387 7.34 46.93 12.28
CA PRO A 387 7.98 48.11 11.71
C PRO A 387 7.92 49.37 12.58
N ARG A 388 6.83 49.60 13.35
CA ARG A 388 6.72 50.80 14.21
C ARG A 388 7.61 50.75 15.44
N GLN A 389 8.17 49.59 15.79
CA GLN A 389 9.20 49.49 16.82
C GLN A 389 10.55 50.03 16.32
N LEU A 390 10.86 49.86 15.03
CA LEU A 390 12.07 50.40 14.39
C LEU A 390 11.89 51.86 13.96
N VAL A 391 10.78 52.17 13.30
CA VAL A 391 10.46 53.52 12.80
C VAL A 391 9.08 53.95 13.30
N ARG A 392 9.04 54.69 14.41
CA ARG A 392 7.80 55.11 15.10
C ARG A 392 6.81 55.89 14.23
N ARG A 393 7.28 56.55 13.16
CA ARG A 393 6.47 57.40 12.26
C ARG A 393 5.55 56.61 11.33
N ILE A 394 5.74 55.28 11.20
CA ILE A 394 4.91 54.45 10.33
C ILE A 394 3.45 54.43 10.85
N PRO A 395 2.43 54.62 9.98
CA PRO A 395 1.02 54.52 10.36
C PRO A 395 0.62 53.10 10.79
N ARG A 396 -0.29 53.00 11.78
CA ARG A 396 -0.75 51.71 12.33
C ARG A 396 -1.40 50.80 11.29
N ASP A 397 -2.19 51.39 10.39
CA ASP A 397 -2.90 50.63 9.36
C ASP A 397 -1.91 50.01 8.37
N LEU A 398 -0.83 50.73 8.03
CA LEU A 398 0.22 50.21 7.14
C LEU A 398 1.09 49.15 7.82
N GLU A 399 1.41 49.29 9.12
CA GLU A 399 2.02 48.21 9.92
C GLU A 399 1.14 46.97 9.91
N THR A 400 -0.18 47.13 10.07
CA THR A 400 -1.13 46.00 10.08
C THR A 400 -1.13 45.27 8.74
N ILE A 401 -1.13 46.01 7.63
CA ILE A 401 -1.03 45.42 6.28
C ILE A 401 0.29 44.66 6.12
N CYS A 402 1.41 45.29 6.48
CA CYS A 402 2.74 44.69 6.38
C CYS A 402 2.86 43.40 7.21
N MET A 403 2.43 43.43 8.47
CA MET A 403 2.48 42.25 9.34
C MET A 403 1.54 41.13 8.87
N LYS A 404 0.38 41.46 8.29
CA LYS A 404 -0.51 40.44 7.71
C LYS A 404 0.11 39.74 6.49
N CYS A 405 0.90 40.44 5.68
CA CYS A 405 1.66 39.79 4.60
C CYS A 405 2.72 38.82 5.14
N LEU A 406 3.29 39.14 6.31
CA LEU A 406 4.41 38.44 6.92
C LEU A 406 4.01 37.33 7.91
N GLU A 407 2.74 36.96 7.97
CA GLU A 407 2.26 35.82 8.76
C GLU A 407 2.97 34.52 8.35
N LEU A 408 3.28 33.66 9.32
CA LEU A 408 4.01 32.41 9.05
C LEU A 408 3.13 31.39 8.32
N ASP A 409 1.84 31.34 8.70
CA ASP A 409 0.83 30.49 8.07
C ASP A 409 0.30 31.16 6.80
N PRO A 410 0.50 30.56 5.60
CA PRO A 410 -0.02 31.10 4.34
C PRO A 410 -1.53 31.35 4.35
N ALA A 411 -2.31 30.56 5.11
CA ALA A 411 -3.77 30.70 5.20
C ALA A 411 -4.22 31.97 5.95
N ARG A 412 -3.32 32.59 6.74
CA ARG A 412 -3.59 33.83 7.49
C ARG A 412 -3.17 35.10 6.75
N ARG A 413 -2.40 34.95 5.66
CA ARG A 413 -2.02 36.06 4.76
C ARG A 413 -3.22 36.48 3.91
N TYR A 414 -3.02 37.48 3.05
CA TYR A 414 -3.98 37.74 1.98
C TYR A 414 -4.01 36.56 1.01
N ALA A 415 -5.21 36.09 0.66
CA ALA A 415 -5.37 34.91 -0.20
C ALA A 415 -4.89 35.19 -1.63
N THR A 416 -4.99 36.45 -2.06
CA THR A 416 -4.54 36.92 -3.37
C THR A 416 -3.79 38.25 -3.25
N ALA A 417 -2.88 38.53 -4.18
CA ALA A 417 -2.21 39.83 -4.25
C ALA A 417 -3.21 40.99 -4.50
N GLY A 418 -4.37 40.73 -5.13
CA GLY A 418 -5.43 41.72 -5.32
C GLY A 418 -6.07 42.20 -4.02
N GLU A 419 -6.22 41.32 -3.02
CA GLU A 419 -6.69 41.72 -1.69
C GLU A 419 -5.68 42.64 -0.97
N LEU A 420 -4.39 42.38 -1.15
CA LEU A 420 -3.32 43.26 -0.67
C LEU A 420 -3.39 44.64 -1.35
N THR A 421 -3.57 44.68 -2.68
CA THR A 421 -3.77 45.93 -3.43
C THR A 421 -4.98 46.71 -2.90
N ASN A 422 -6.09 46.04 -2.61
CA ASN A 422 -7.30 46.68 -2.07
C ASN A 422 -7.05 47.33 -0.71
N ASP A 423 -6.38 46.64 0.22
CA ASP A 423 -6.10 47.19 1.55
C ASP A 423 -5.04 48.32 1.51
N LEU A 424 -4.02 48.22 0.66
CA LEU A 424 -3.08 49.33 0.41
C LEU A 424 -3.78 50.54 -0.23
N THR A 425 -4.70 50.31 -1.17
CA THR A 425 -5.51 51.38 -1.78
C THR A 425 -6.44 52.02 -0.75
N HIS A 426 -7.08 51.22 0.11
CA HIS A 426 -7.87 51.74 1.23
C HIS A 426 -7.02 52.61 2.16
N PHE A 427 -5.82 52.16 2.52
CA PHE A 427 -4.89 52.95 3.31
C PHE A 427 -4.54 54.29 2.64
N LEU A 428 -4.17 54.27 1.35
CA LEU A 428 -3.85 55.48 0.57
C LEU A 428 -5.02 56.45 0.48
N GLN A 429 -6.26 55.94 0.37
CA GLN A 429 -7.49 56.72 0.34
C GLN A 429 -8.04 57.08 1.73
N LYS A 430 -7.34 56.72 2.82
CA LYS A 430 -7.78 56.89 4.22
C LYS A 430 -9.13 56.22 4.53
N ARG A 431 -9.43 55.11 3.86
CA ARG A 431 -10.59 54.24 4.10
C ARG A 431 -10.21 53.13 5.08
N PRO A 432 -11.19 52.53 5.78
CA PRO A 432 -10.93 51.42 6.71
C PRO A 432 -10.37 50.20 5.95
N ILE A 433 -9.27 49.63 6.45
CA ILE A 433 -8.64 48.43 5.90
C ILE A 433 -9.39 47.16 6.32
N SER A 434 -9.42 46.13 5.48
CA SER A 434 -10.06 44.84 5.74
C SER A 434 -9.31 44.03 6.80
N ALA A 435 -7.97 44.19 6.86
CA ALA A 435 -7.11 43.58 7.87
C ALA A 435 -7.40 44.03 9.31
N ARG A 436 -8.15 45.13 9.51
CA ARG A 436 -8.67 45.55 10.81
C ARG A 436 -10.12 46.02 10.67
N PRO A 437 -11.13 45.15 10.82
CA PRO A 437 -12.50 45.60 10.84
C PRO A 437 -12.66 46.55 12.05
N SER A 438 -12.96 47.81 11.78
CA SER A 438 -13.25 48.78 12.83
C SER A 438 -14.32 48.22 13.78
N SER A 439 -14.16 48.43 15.08
CA SER A 439 -15.14 48.01 16.08
C SER A 439 -16.53 48.55 15.73
N TRP A 440 -17.44 47.65 15.39
CA TRP A 440 -18.83 47.95 15.01
C TRP A 440 -19.58 48.72 16.11
N TRP A 441 -19.14 48.60 17.37
CA TRP A 441 -19.65 49.37 18.51
C TRP A 441 -19.42 50.88 18.38
N GLN A 442 -18.29 51.31 17.78
CA GLN A 442 -17.99 52.73 17.58
C GLN A 442 -18.77 53.31 16.39
N ARG A 443 -19.02 52.52 15.34
CA ARG A 443 -19.88 52.92 14.20
C ARG A 443 -21.36 52.93 14.56
N GLY A 444 -21.82 51.95 15.33
CA GLY A 444 -23.21 51.82 15.79
C GLY A 444 -23.64 52.96 16.72
N LYS A 445 -22.78 53.36 17.66
CA LYS A 445 -23.08 54.46 18.61
C LYS A 445 -23.20 55.84 17.94
N LEU A 446 -22.43 56.07 16.88
CA LEU A 446 -22.45 57.32 16.11
C LEU A 446 -23.59 57.34 15.06
N TRP A 447 -23.95 56.18 14.51
CA TRP A 447 -25.03 56.04 13.52
C TRP A 447 -26.43 56.01 14.17
N ALA A 448 -26.59 55.32 15.32
CA ALA A 448 -27.84 55.29 16.08
C ALA A 448 -28.25 56.67 16.63
N ARG A 449 -27.26 57.55 16.91
CA ARG A 449 -27.49 58.96 17.25
C ARG A 449 -27.95 59.82 16.07
N ARG A 450 -27.73 59.38 14.82
CA ARG A 450 -28.09 60.11 13.60
C ARG A 450 -29.43 59.68 13.00
N ARG A 451 -29.88 58.43 13.22
CA ARG A 451 -31.18 57.91 12.73
C ARG A 451 -31.83 56.90 13.71
N PRO A 452 -32.65 57.36 14.67
CA PRO A 452 -33.17 56.50 15.76
C PRO A 452 -34.25 55.50 15.32
N THR A 453 -35.10 55.84 14.35
CA THR A 453 -36.21 54.98 13.89
C THR A 453 -35.71 53.75 13.11
N THR A 454 -34.68 53.91 12.28
CA THR A 454 -34.06 52.80 11.55
C THR A 454 -33.27 51.86 12.47
N ALA A 455 -32.69 52.38 13.56
CA ALA A 455 -32.01 51.57 14.54
C ALA A 455 -32.98 50.68 15.33
N LEU A 456 -34.19 51.17 15.63
CA LEU A 456 -35.23 50.40 16.32
C LEU A 456 -35.76 49.25 15.45
N LEU A 457 -36.00 49.51 14.16
CA LEU A 457 -36.45 48.49 13.20
C LEU A 457 -35.40 47.39 12.98
N LEU A 458 -34.12 47.75 12.87
CA LEU A 458 -33.04 46.76 12.75
C LEU A 458 -32.85 45.94 14.03
N ALA A 459 -33.03 46.54 15.20
CA ALA A 459 -32.98 45.82 16.47
C ALA A 459 -34.12 44.79 16.58
N SER A 460 -35.36 45.16 16.21
CA SER A 460 -36.47 44.21 16.17
C SER A 460 -36.26 43.08 15.17
N LEU A 461 -35.69 43.38 14.00
CA LEU A 461 -35.36 42.37 12.99
C LEU A 461 -34.27 41.41 13.50
N ALA A 462 -33.26 41.92 14.20
CA ALA A 462 -32.21 41.09 14.78
C ALA A 462 -32.74 40.13 15.86
N VAL A 463 -33.68 40.59 16.70
CA VAL A 463 -34.35 39.72 17.68
C VAL A 463 -35.19 38.64 17.00
N LEU A 464 -35.92 38.98 15.94
CA LEU A 464 -36.68 38.00 15.15
C LEU A 464 -35.77 36.98 14.47
N ILE A 465 -34.63 37.42 13.91
CA ILE A 465 -33.63 36.51 13.32
C ILE A 465 -33.01 35.62 14.39
N ALA A 466 -32.68 36.14 15.57
CA ALA A 466 -32.13 35.34 16.67
C ALA A 466 -33.15 34.30 17.16
N ALA A 467 -34.42 34.67 17.27
CA ALA A 467 -35.51 33.74 17.61
C ALA A 467 -35.72 32.69 16.53
N ALA A 468 -35.68 33.08 15.24
CA ALA A 468 -35.77 32.16 14.11
C ALA A 468 -34.57 31.22 14.03
N CYS A 469 -33.35 31.70 14.26
CA CYS A 469 -32.14 30.87 14.34
C CYS A 469 -32.16 29.94 15.55
N GLY A 470 -32.67 30.42 16.69
CA GLY A 470 -32.87 29.60 17.90
C GLY A 470 -33.90 28.50 17.67
N PHE A 471 -35.03 28.84 17.04
CA PHE A 471 -36.07 27.89 16.63
C PHE A 471 -35.55 26.90 15.58
N TRP A 472 -34.79 27.37 14.58
CA TRP A 472 -34.18 26.53 13.55
C TRP A 472 -33.13 25.58 14.14
N ARG A 473 -32.30 26.06 15.06
CA ARG A 473 -31.34 25.22 15.80
C ARG A 473 -32.05 24.20 16.69
N TRP A 474 -33.13 24.59 17.38
CA TRP A 474 -33.94 23.66 18.16
C TRP A 474 -34.63 22.62 17.27
N HIS A 475 -35.16 23.03 16.11
CA HIS A 475 -35.77 22.14 15.13
C HIS A 475 -34.76 21.12 14.59
N LEU A 476 -33.58 21.58 14.16
CA LEU A 476 -32.49 20.71 13.70
C LEU A 476 -32.03 19.73 14.78
N LEU A 477 -31.94 20.17 16.05
CA LEU A 477 -31.59 19.29 17.16
C LEU A 477 -32.71 18.28 17.47
N ARG A 478 -33.97 18.68 17.30
CA ARG A 478 -35.14 17.82 17.49
C ARG A 478 -35.23 16.75 16.40
N GLU A 479 -35.00 17.11 15.14
CA GLU A 479 -34.93 16.16 14.02
C GLU A 479 -33.82 15.14 14.24
N ARG A 480 -32.60 15.60 14.55
CA ARG A 480 -31.48 14.69 14.83
C ARG A 480 -31.73 13.75 16.00
N ASN A 481 -32.33 14.24 17.08
CA ASN A 481 -32.68 13.39 18.23
C ASN A 481 -33.80 12.38 17.89
N HIS A 482 -34.74 12.77 17.03
CA HIS A 482 -35.78 11.86 16.54
C HIS A 482 -35.18 10.75 15.68
N ASP A 483 -34.26 11.10 14.77
CA ASP A 483 -33.56 10.14 13.93
C ASP A 483 -32.72 9.15 14.76
N ILE A 484 -31.99 9.64 15.76
CA ILE A 484 -31.20 8.80 16.67
C ILE A 484 -32.12 7.83 17.43
N HIS A 485 -33.24 8.30 17.98
CA HIS A 485 -34.17 7.45 18.71
C HIS A 485 -34.84 6.41 17.79
N ALA A 486 -35.21 6.80 16.56
CA ALA A 486 -35.73 5.88 15.55
C ALA A 486 -34.68 4.81 15.17
N GLN A 487 -33.40 5.18 15.08
CA GLN A 487 -32.30 4.25 14.81
C GLN A 487 -32.04 3.29 15.99
N VAL A 488 -32.19 3.73 17.25
CA VAL A 488 -32.12 2.84 18.42
C VAL A 488 -33.28 1.83 18.43
N LYS A 489 -34.51 2.29 18.12
CA LYS A 489 -35.66 1.38 17.95
C LYS A 489 -35.47 0.40 16.81
N MET A 490 -34.94 0.88 15.69
CA MET A 490 -34.60 0.03 14.56
C MET A 490 -33.54 -0.99 14.95
N LEU A 491 -32.52 -0.62 15.72
CA LEU A 491 -31.49 -1.53 16.22
C LEU A 491 -32.11 -2.67 17.04
N ALA A 492 -32.98 -2.35 17.99
CA ALA A 492 -33.65 -3.36 18.83
C ALA A 492 -34.57 -4.31 18.03
N ALA A 493 -35.17 -3.82 16.93
CA ALA A 493 -36.07 -4.60 16.08
C ALA A 493 -35.36 -5.25 14.87
N SER A 494 -34.06 -5.04 14.71
CA SER A 494 -33.32 -5.50 13.53
C SER A 494 -33.02 -6.98 13.59
N ASN A 495 -32.84 -7.60 12.42
CA ASN A 495 -32.23 -8.92 12.35
C ASN A 495 -30.77 -8.82 12.82
N THR A 496 -30.30 -9.80 13.61
CA THR A 496 -28.94 -9.89 14.15
C THR A 496 -27.85 -9.66 13.09
N MET A 497 -28.06 -10.10 11.84
CA MET A 497 -27.09 -9.91 10.76
C MET A 497 -26.90 -8.44 10.34
N ALA A 498 -27.87 -7.56 10.61
CA ALA A 498 -27.78 -6.13 10.29
C ALA A 498 -27.09 -5.32 11.41
N VAL A 499 -26.96 -5.90 12.61
CA VAL A 499 -26.50 -5.21 13.82
C VAL A 499 -25.06 -4.69 13.70
N PRO A 500 -24.07 -5.44 13.18
CA PRO A 500 -22.72 -4.90 13.00
C PRO A 500 -22.66 -3.62 12.16
N ASN A 501 -23.47 -3.59 11.09
CA ASN A 501 -23.56 -2.44 10.19
C ASN A 501 -24.23 -1.25 10.85
N ILE A 502 -25.21 -1.47 11.73
CA ILE A 502 -25.87 -0.40 12.49
C ILE A 502 -24.95 0.12 13.59
N LEU A 503 -24.24 -0.77 14.30
CA LEU A 503 -23.30 -0.42 15.37
C LEU A 503 -22.04 0.32 14.88
N SER A 504 -21.70 0.23 13.59
CA SER A 504 -20.59 0.98 12.99
C SER A 504 -20.96 2.42 12.63
N GLN A 505 -22.25 2.77 12.59
CA GLN A 505 -22.70 4.11 12.26
C GLN A 505 -22.45 5.11 13.39
N THR A 506 -22.23 6.38 13.02
CA THR A 506 -21.80 7.45 13.94
C THR A 506 -22.84 7.87 14.98
N PHE A 507 -24.12 7.51 14.83
CA PHE A 507 -25.21 7.99 15.68
C PHE A 507 -25.12 7.48 17.13
N VAL A 508 -24.59 6.27 17.29
CA VAL A 508 -24.53 5.58 18.58
C VAL A 508 -23.47 6.21 19.51
N LYS A 509 -22.54 7.04 18.98
CA LYS A 509 -21.49 7.79 19.73
C LYS A 509 -21.96 9.08 20.43
N SER A 510 -23.25 9.40 20.39
CA SER A 510 -23.78 10.65 20.95
C SER A 510 -24.34 10.48 22.36
N SER A 511 -24.25 11.51 23.21
CA SER A 511 -24.87 11.51 24.54
C SER A 511 -26.39 11.34 24.50
N ALA A 512 -27.02 11.73 23.38
CA ALA A 512 -28.43 11.45 23.12
C ALA A 512 -28.66 9.95 22.87
N GLY A 513 -27.79 9.29 22.12
CA GLY A 513 -27.85 7.86 21.83
C GLY A 513 -27.76 6.98 23.08
N GLU A 514 -26.81 7.27 23.98
CA GLU A 514 -26.66 6.56 25.26
C GLU A 514 -27.95 6.58 26.08
N ARG A 515 -28.52 7.78 26.28
CA ARG A 515 -29.79 7.95 27.00
C ARG A 515 -30.95 7.21 26.32
N PHE A 516 -31.05 7.26 24.98
CA PHE A 516 -32.12 6.56 24.26
C PHE A 516 -31.97 5.03 24.30
N ILE A 517 -30.74 4.51 24.33
CA ILE A 517 -30.50 3.08 24.53
C ILE A 517 -30.97 2.65 25.92
N GLU A 518 -30.65 3.42 26.96
CA GLU A 518 -31.13 3.14 28.33
C GLU A 518 -32.67 3.20 28.44
N GLU A 519 -33.29 4.21 27.82
CA GLU A 519 -34.76 4.35 27.77
C GLU A 519 -35.42 3.15 27.06
N GLU A 520 -34.92 2.73 25.90
CA GLU A 520 -35.46 1.57 25.18
C GLU A 520 -35.17 0.25 25.92
N MET A 521 -34.00 0.10 26.53
CA MET A 521 -33.66 -1.09 27.30
C MET A 521 -34.59 -1.32 28.50
N ALA A 522 -35.11 -0.26 29.14
CA ALA A 522 -36.08 -0.39 30.22
C ALA A 522 -37.41 -1.02 29.75
N GLY A 523 -37.72 -0.95 28.46
CA GLY A 523 -38.92 -1.54 27.85
C GLY A 523 -38.74 -2.93 27.26
N VAL A 524 -37.51 -3.45 27.19
CA VAL A 524 -37.19 -4.74 26.55
C VAL A 524 -36.93 -5.81 27.62
N SER A 525 -37.54 -6.98 27.45
CA SER A 525 -37.31 -8.11 28.36
C SER A 525 -35.85 -8.59 28.31
N PRO A 526 -35.20 -8.83 29.47
CA PRO A 526 -33.84 -9.37 29.53
C PRO A 526 -33.70 -10.67 28.74
N PHE A 527 -32.50 -10.92 28.21
CA PHE A 527 -32.18 -12.15 27.48
C PHE A 527 -33.09 -12.41 26.25
N THR A 528 -33.44 -11.35 25.53
CA THR A 528 -34.04 -11.42 24.19
C THR A 528 -33.05 -10.91 23.14
N SER A 529 -33.25 -11.21 21.85
CA SER A 529 -32.37 -10.72 20.78
C SER A 529 -32.29 -9.19 20.78
N ALA A 530 -33.42 -8.51 20.99
CA ALA A 530 -33.50 -7.06 21.12
C ALA A 530 -32.68 -6.53 22.30
N TRP A 531 -32.72 -7.22 23.44
CA TRP A 531 -31.91 -6.90 24.61
C TRP A 531 -30.42 -7.05 24.29
N MET A 532 -30.03 -8.13 23.61
CA MET A 532 -28.64 -8.35 23.21
C MET A 532 -28.15 -7.26 22.24
N HIS A 533 -28.95 -6.86 21.23
CA HIS A 533 -28.58 -5.79 20.29
C HIS A 533 -28.29 -4.47 21.03
N LEU A 534 -29.14 -4.10 21.99
CA LEU A 534 -28.97 -2.89 22.79
C LEU A 534 -27.78 -3.00 23.77
N GLN A 535 -27.53 -4.16 24.35
CA GLN A 535 -26.37 -4.41 25.22
C GLN A 535 -25.04 -4.33 24.45
N LEU A 536 -24.98 -4.86 23.23
CA LEU A 536 -23.82 -4.71 22.36
C LEU A 536 -23.55 -3.24 22.01
N ALA A 537 -24.61 -2.45 21.81
CA ALA A 537 -24.46 -1.01 21.68
C ALA A 537 -23.80 -0.44 22.93
N ARG A 538 -24.33 -0.69 24.13
CA ARG A 538 -23.77 -0.18 25.40
C ARG A 538 -22.32 -0.59 25.63
N LEU A 539 -21.96 -1.84 25.33
CA LEU A 539 -20.61 -2.37 25.48
C LEU A 539 -19.57 -1.52 24.71
N ARG A 540 -19.94 -0.99 23.55
CA ARG A 540 -19.06 -0.14 22.72
C ARG A 540 -18.89 1.31 23.23
N TYR A 541 -19.76 1.79 24.13
CA TYR A 541 -19.75 3.19 24.61
C TYR A 541 -19.26 3.38 26.03
N THR A 542 -19.36 2.36 26.86
CA THR A 542 -19.15 2.55 28.29
C THR A 542 -17.65 2.50 28.63
N SER A 543 -17.25 3.24 29.67
CA SER A 543 -15.89 3.15 30.23
C SER A 543 -15.55 1.72 30.66
N GLU A 544 -14.26 1.39 30.85
CA GLU A 544 -13.79 0.01 31.06
C GLU A 544 -14.51 -0.74 32.20
N LYS A 545 -14.88 -0.05 33.28
CA LYS A 545 -15.49 -0.69 34.47
C LYS A 545 -16.95 -1.14 34.24
N PRO A 546 -17.88 -0.31 33.74
CA PRO A 546 -19.22 -0.78 33.41
C PRO A 546 -19.25 -1.75 32.21
N ALA A 547 -18.32 -1.62 31.27
CA ALA A 547 -18.23 -2.49 30.11
C ALA A 547 -17.96 -3.96 30.49
N MET A 548 -17.18 -4.22 31.55
CA MET A 548 -16.99 -5.56 32.10
C MET A 548 -18.30 -6.21 32.57
N VAL A 549 -19.17 -5.44 33.24
CA VAL A 549 -20.47 -5.95 33.73
C VAL A 549 -21.35 -6.35 32.54
N ILE A 550 -21.41 -5.49 31.53
CA ILE A 550 -22.15 -5.75 30.29
C ILE A 550 -21.59 -6.99 29.56
N ALA A 551 -20.26 -7.13 29.48
CA ALA A 551 -19.62 -8.28 28.87
C ALA A 551 -19.98 -9.60 29.59
N LYS A 552 -20.09 -9.59 30.92
CA LYS A 552 -20.56 -10.74 31.70
C LYS A 552 -22.03 -11.07 31.44
N GLU A 553 -22.90 -10.08 31.40
CA GLU A 553 -24.33 -10.28 31.08
C GLU A 553 -24.51 -10.85 29.67
N LEU A 554 -23.76 -10.37 28.69
CA LEU A 554 -23.75 -10.90 27.32
C LEU A 554 -23.20 -12.33 27.26
N ALA A 555 -22.18 -12.65 28.07
CA ALA A 555 -21.64 -14.01 28.17
C ALA A 555 -22.65 -14.98 28.82
N GLN A 556 -23.54 -14.51 29.69
CA GLN A 556 -24.66 -15.30 30.21
C GLN A 556 -25.73 -15.53 29.13
N TYR A 557 -26.06 -14.50 28.34
CA TYR A 557 -27.01 -14.63 27.24
C TYR A 557 -26.62 -15.67 26.18
N LEU A 558 -25.32 -15.91 26.03
CA LEU A 558 -24.78 -16.94 25.15
C LEU A 558 -25.42 -18.33 25.38
N GLU A 559 -25.95 -18.64 26.56
CA GLU A 559 -26.67 -19.89 26.85
C GLU A 559 -27.87 -20.11 25.93
N SER A 560 -28.60 -19.05 25.62
CA SER A 560 -29.86 -19.08 24.86
C SER A 560 -29.70 -18.58 23.42
N ALA A 561 -28.50 -18.14 23.04
CA ALA A 561 -28.25 -17.50 21.76
C ALA A 561 -28.37 -18.49 20.60
N ASN A 562 -29.02 -18.06 19.52
CA ASN A 562 -29.00 -18.82 18.27
C ASN A 562 -27.62 -18.70 17.58
N PRO A 563 -27.31 -19.53 16.57
CA PRO A 563 -25.99 -19.50 15.93
C PRO A 563 -25.57 -18.14 15.33
N ASP A 564 -26.51 -17.35 14.79
CA ASP A 564 -26.20 -16.02 14.22
C ASP A 564 -25.83 -15.02 15.32
N GLU A 565 -26.49 -15.12 16.49
CA GLU A 565 -26.16 -14.34 17.68
C GLU A 565 -24.82 -14.76 18.28
N VAL A 566 -24.49 -16.05 18.27
CA VAL A 566 -23.20 -16.55 18.77
C VAL A 566 -22.04 -15.97 17.95
N GLU A 567 -22.11 -15.96 16.62
CA GLU A 567 -21.05 -15.39 15.77
C GLU A 567 -20.80 -13.90 16.09
N LEU A 568 -21.88 -13.14 16.31
CA LEU A 568 -21.81 -11.75 16.71
C LEU A 568 -21.20 -11.58 18.12
N LEU A 569 -21.67 -12.36 19.09
CA LEU A 569 -21.20 -12.33 20.47
C LEU A 569 -19.72 -12.70 20.56
N VAL A 570 -19.27 -13.73 19.84
CA VAL A 570 -17.87 -14.13 19.77
C VAL A 570 -16.99 -12.99 19.27
N THR A 571 -17.44 -12.29 18.22
CA THR A 571 -16.72 -11.15 17.64
C THR A 571 -16.59 -9.99 18.64
N GLU A 572 -17.68 -9.62 19.31
CA GLU A 572 -17.71 -8.45 20.20
C GLU A 572 -17.11 -8.71 21.59
N LEU A 573 -17.20 -9.94 22.10
CA LEU A 573 -16.66 -10.32 23.41
C LEU A 573 -15.18 -10.72 23.36
N LYS A 574 -14.60 -10.95 22.18
CA LYS A 574 -13.18 -11.31 22.01
C LYS A 574 -12.20 -10.43 22.81
N PRO A 575 -12.34 -9.08 22.87
CA PRO A 575 -11.44 -8.23 23.65
C PRO A 575 -11.48 -8.48 25.17
N TRP A 576 -12.58 -9.04 25.67
CA TRP A 576 -12.86 -9.27 27.09
C TRP A 576 -12.55 -10.70 27.54
N LEU A 577 -12.16 -11.58 26.61
CA LEU A 577 -11.92 -13.01 26.87
C LEU A 577 -10.89 -13.25 27.97
N SER A 578 -9.81 -12.48 28.02
CA SER A 578 -8.76 -12.65 29.05
C SER A 578 -9.29 -12.52 30.49
N GLN A 579 -10.39 -11.78 30.66
CA GLN A 579 -11.02 -11.53 31.96
C GLN A 579 -12.21 -12.46 32.23
N LEU A 580 -12.89 -12.91 31.17
CA LEU A 580 -14.04 -13.83 31.25
C LEU A 580 -13.64 -15.31 31.24
N SER A 581 -12.46 -15.65 30.72
CA SER A 581 -12.04 -17.02 30.42
C SER A 581 -12.14 -17.96 31.62
N GLY A 582 -11.70 -17.53 32.81
CA GLY A 582 -11.73 -18.36 34.01
C GLY A 582 -13.15 -18.81 34.39
N GLU A 583 -14.12 -17.91 34.31
CA GLU A 583 -15.53 -18.21 34.62
C GLU A 583 -16.15 -19.11 33.55
N LEU A 584 -15.88 -18.84 32.28
CA LEU A 584 -16.36 -19.63 31.15
C LEU A 584 -15.77 -21.05 31.11
N TRP A 585 -14.48 -21.21 31.41
CA TRP A 585 -13.83 -22.53 31.51
C TRP A 585 -14.41 -23.38 32.64
N ASN A 586 -14.64 -22.78 33.81
CA ASN A 586 -15.28 -23.46 34.93
C ASN A 586 -16.69 -23.95 34.57
N ARG A 587 -17.45 -23.14 33.83
CA ARG A 587 -18.78 -23.53 33.33
C ARG A 587 -18.69 -24.68 32.33
N LEU A 588 -17.78 -24.60 31.36
CA LEU A 588 -17.61 -25.64 30.34
C LEU A 588 -17.20 -26.99 30.93
N GLN A 589 -16.29 -27.01 31.91
CA GLN A 589 -15.72 -28.24 32.46
C GLN A 589 -16.49 -28.79 33.68
N SER A 590 -17.01 -27.93 34.55
CA SER A 590 -17.60 -28.33 35.84
C SER A 590 -19.09 -28.03 35.94
N GLY A 591 -19.65 -27.19 35.07
CA GLY A 591 -21.06 -26.78 35.09
C GLY A 591 -22.05 -27.80 34.53
N ASN A 592 -21.55 -28.92 33.96
CA ASN A 592 -22.34 -29.89 33.19
C ASN A 592 -23.33 -29.26 32.18
N PRO A 593 -22.86 -28.34 31.32
CA PRO A 593 -23.69 -27.67 30.31
C PRO A 593 -24.34 -28.66 29.34
N SER A 594 -25.49 -28.26 28.80
CA SER A 594 -26.16 -28.97 27.70
C SER A 594 -25.26 -29.06 26.45
N SER A 595 -25.53 -29.99 25.54
CA SER A 595 -24.75 -30.14 24.30
C SER A 595 -24.67 -28.86 23.48
N GLU A 596 -25.79 -28.13 23.33
CA GLU A 596 -25.80 -26.85 22.60
C GLU A 596 -25.03 -25.77 23.36
N GLU A 597 -25.20 -25.67 24.68
CA GLU A 597 -24.46 -24.70 25.50
C GLU A 597 -22.96 -24.95 25.42
N ARG A 598 -22.51 -26.21 25.40
CA ARG A 598 -21.09 -26.56 25.21
C ARG A 598 -20.54 -26.02 23.90
N LEU A 599 -21.26 -26.20 22.79
CA LEU A 599 -20.83 -25.70 21.49
C LEU A 599 -20.75 -24.17 21.47
N ARG A 600 -21.73 -23.48 22.09
CA ARG A 600 -21.75 -22.02 22.22
C ARG A 600 -20.58 -21.50 23.06
N LEU A 601 -20.36 -22.07 24.25
CA LEU A 601 -19.24 -21.72 25.14
C LEU A 601 -17.88 -22.00 24.48
N ALA A 602 -17.74 -23.16 23.85
CA ALA A 602 -16.51 -23.54 23.14
C ALA A 602 -16.22 -22.60 21.97
N SER A 603 -17.25 -22.12 21.26
CA SER A 603 -17.09 -21.15 20.15
C SER A 603 -16.49 -19.82 20.60
N LEU A 604 -16.85 -19.36 21.81
CA LEU A 604 -16.25 -18.15 22.40
C LEU A 604 -14.86 -18.43 22.96
N LEU A 605 -14.68 -19.53 23.69
CA LEU A 605 -13.40 -19.89 24.31
C LEU A 605 -12.31 -20.29 23.30
N SER A 606 -12.68 -20.78 22.12
CA SER A 606 -11.73 -21.14 21.05
C SER A 606 -10.86 -19.94 20.62
N HIS A 607 -11.35 -18.71 20.84
CA HIS A 607 -10.66 -17.48 20.50
C HIS A 607 -9.77 -16.93 21.63
N ASP A 608 -9.70 -17.61 22.78
CA ASP A 608 -8.82 -17.24 23.88
C ASP A 608 -7.37 -17.70 23.60
N THR A 609 -6.56 -16.78 23.11
CA THR A 609 -5.13 -17.03 22.81
C THR A 609 -4.28 -17.27 24.06
N SER A 610 -4.81 -17.04 25.26
CA SER A 610 -4.08 -17.22 26.52
C SER A 610 -4.24 -18.62 27.13
N ALA A 611 -5.24 -19.40 26.67
CA ALA A 611 -5.50 -20.72 27.21
C ALA A 611 -4.53 -21.77 26.63
N PRO A 612 -3.87 -22.60 27.47
CA PRO A 612 -3.03 -23.68 26.97
C PRO A 612 -3.87 -24.74 26.26
N ILE A 613 -3.34 -25.24 25.14
CA ILE A 613 -3.99 -26.22 24.25
C ILE A 613 -4.49 -27.46 25.02
N GLU A 614 -3.74 -27.89 26.05
CA GLU A 614 -4.03 -29.07 26.87
C GLU A 614 -5.40 -28.98 27.60
N ARG A 615 -5.92 -27.77 27.85
CA ARG A 615 -7.24 -27.58 28.50
C ARG A 615 -8.40 -28.11 27.66
N TRP A 616 -8.23 -28.28 26.36
CA TRP A 616 -9.26 -28.80 25.46
C TRP A 616 -9.37 -30.32 25.50
N SER A 617 -8.32 -31.03 25.90
CA SER A 617 -8.29 -32.51 25.89
C SER A 617 -9.47 -33.18 26.61
N PRO A 618 -9.88 -32.74 27.83
CA PRO A 618 -11.00 -33.37 28.56
C PRO A 618 -12.37 -33.17 27.90
N VAL A 619 -12.53 -32.12 27.08
CA VAL A 619 -13.81 -31.72 26.47
C VAL A 619 -13.89 -31.98 24.96
N ALA A 620 -12.76 -32.21 24.29
CA ALA A 620 -12.70 -32.39 22.84
C ALA A 620 -13.58 -33.55 22.33
N SER A 621 -13.57 -34.69 23.03
CA SER A 621 -14.42 -35.84 22.68
C SER A 621 -15.91 -35.54 22.87
N MET A 622 -16.26 -34.77 23.91
CA MET A 622 -17.65 -34.35 24.15
C MET A 622 -18.12 -33.41 23.04
N LEU A 623 -17.29 -32.43 22.67
CA LEU A 623 -17.59 -31.49 21.58
C LEU A 623 -17.75 -32.18 20.23
N ALA A 624 -16.88 -33.15 19.93
CA ALA A 624 -17.02 -33.95 18.71
C ALA A 624 -18.34 -34.70 18.66
N ASN A 625 -18.76 -35.31 19.78
CA ASN A 625 -20.06 -35.98 19.88
C ASN A 625 -21.24 -34.99 19.83
N ASP A 626 -21.11 -33.81 20.44
CA ASP A 626 -22.14 -32.77 20.36
C ASP A 626 -22.33 -32.27 18.93
N LEU A 627 -21.24 -32.11 18.17
CA LEU A 627 -21.31 -31.76 16.74
C LEU A 627 -22.03 -32.84 15.90
N MET A 628 -21.90 -34.13 16.26
CA MET A 628 -22.62 -35.22 15.58
C MET A 628 -24.12 -35.22 15.86
N ASN A 629 -24.54 -34.62 16.98
CA ASN A 629 -25.93 -34.53 17.40
C ASN A 629 -26.54 -33.14 17.15
N ALA A 630 -25.74 -32.18 16.71
CA ALA A 630 -26.19 -30.85 16.33
C ALA A 630 -27.05 -30.90 15.06
N ASN A 631 -27.86 -29.85 14.86
CA ASN A 631 -28.65 -29.68 13.66
C ASN A 631 -27.74 -29.68 12.40
N PRO A 632 -27.92 -30.58 11.42
CA PRO A 632 -27.09 -30.66 10.22
C PRO A 632 -26.95 -29.34 9.45
N LEU A 633 -27.97 -28.47 9.49
CA LEU A 633 -27.94 -27.16 8.83
C LEU A 633 -26.99 -26.15 9.52
N GLU A 634 -26.65 -26.38 10.78
CA GLU A 634 -25.80 -25.50 11.59
C GLU A 634 -24.34 -25.97 11.64
N ILE A 635 -24.06 -27.22 11.28
CA ILE A 635 -22.72 -27.82 11.38
C ILE A 635 -21.64 -27.01 10.66
N PRO A 636 -21.84 -26.50 9.41
CA PRO A 636 -20.83 -25.66 8.77
C PRO A 636 -20.54 -24.36 9.54
N ARG A 637 -21.52 -23.83 10.27
CA ARG A 637 -21.35 -22.64 11.11
C ARG A 637 -20.55 -22.97 12.36
N TRP A 638 -20.90 -24.07 13.04
CA TRP A 638 -20.14 -24.55 14.19
C TRP A 638 -18.68 -24.88 13.82
N ALA A 639 -18.45 -25.49 12.66
CA ALA A 639 -17.12 -25.74 12.14
C ALA A 639 -16.30 -24.45 12.02
N ARG A 640 -16.89 -23.38 11.47
CA ARG A 640 -16.23 -22.07 11.35
C ARG A 640 -15.88 -21.48 12.72
N LEU A 641 -16.82 -21.48 13.66
CA LEU A 641 -16.62 -20.91 15.00
C LEU A 641 -15.60 -21.69 15.84
N LEU A 642 -15.51 -23.00 15.65
CA LEU A 642 -14.58 -23.88 16.34
C LEU A 642 -13.26 -24.08 15.60
N SER A 643 -13.09 -23.49 14.42
CA SER A 643 -11.86 -23.56 13.61
C SER A 643 -10.56 -23.32 14.41
N PRO A 644 -10.49 -22.35 15.36
CA PRO A 644 -9.26 -22.13 16.14
C PRO A 644 -8.81 -23.35 16.95
N ILE A 645 -9.72 -24.25 17.32
CA ILE A 645 -9.44 -25.50 18.06
C ILE A 645 -9.62 -26.75 17.19
N GLY A 646 -9.72 -26.58 15.88
CA GLY A 646 -9.99 -27.68 14.94
C GLY A 646 -8.98 -28.81 15.08
N THR A 647 -7.70 -28.47 15.28
CA THR A 647 -6.62 -29.48 15.47
C THR A 647 -6.84 -30.41 16.66
N GLN A 648 -7.44 -29.91 17.75
CA GLN A 648 -7.78 -30.71 18.94
C GLN A 648 -9.00 -31.60 18.69
N LEU A 649 -9.87 -31.22 17.75
CA LEU A 649 -11.08 -31.97 17.38
C LEU A 649 -10.80 -33.06 16.34
N ILE A 650 -9.70 -32.99 15.57
CA ILE A 650 -9.37 -34.00 14.54
C ILE A 650 -9.28 -35.41 15.13
N ALA A 651 -8.58 -35.60 16.24
CA ALA A 651 -8.40 -36.93 16.85
C ALA A 651 -9.73 -37.57 17.30
N PRO A 652 -10.59 -36.91 18.09
CA PRO A 652 -11.89 -37.49 18.46
C PRO A 652 -12.83 -37.66 17.25
N LEU A 653 -12.82 -36.75 16.27
CA LEU A 653 -13.59 -36.93 15.03
C LEU A 653 -13.07 -38.13 14.22
N THR A 654 -11.77 -38.39 14.23
CA THR A 654 -11.17 -39.57 13.58
C THR A 654 -11.66 -40.87 14.21
N LEU A 655 -11.84 -40.91 15.53
CA LEU A 655 -12.44 -42.08 16.20
C LEU A 655 -13.87 -42.32 15.73
N ILE A 656 -14.66 -41.25 15.56
CA ILE A 656 -16.03 -41.33 15.02
C ILE A 656 -16.01 -41.79 13.56
N PHE A 657 -15.08 -41.25 12.76
CA PHE A 657 -14.88 -41.63 11.36
C PHE A 657 -14.59 -43.13 11.19
N GLN A 658 -13.78 -43.71 12.08
CA GLN A 658 -13.34 -45.11 12.03
C GLN A 658 -14.32 -46.09 12.70
N SER A 659 -15.12 -45.62 13.67
CA SER A 659 -16.01 -46.50 14.45
C SER A 659 -17.20 -46.99 13.64
N GLY A 660 -17.53 -48.28 13.76
CA GLY A 660 -18.75 -48.87 13.20
C GLY A 660 -20.02 -48.57 14.00
N GLU A 661 -19.89 -48.00 15.20
CA GLU A 661 -21.02 -47.74 16.11
C GLU A 661 -21.83 -46.50 15.71
N TYR A 662 -21.25 -45.59 14.95
CA TYR A 662 -21.90 -44.35 14.51
C TYR A 662 -22.65 -44.52 13.19
N LEU A 663 -23.76 -43.79 13.04
CA LEU A 663 -24.55 -43.80 11.82
C LEU A 663 -23.73 -43.33 10.61
N THR A 664 -24.02 -43.85 9.43
CA THR A 664 -23.34 -43.44 8.18
C THR A 664 -23.43 -41.94 7.93
N THR A 665 -24.55 -41.29 8.31
CA THR A 665 -24.70 -39.83 8.25
C THR A 665 -23.74 -39.10 9.18
N GLN A 666 -23.60 -39.55 10.43
CA GLN A 666 -22.67 -38.98 11.40
C GLN A 666 -21.21 -39.17 10.96
N ARG A 667 -20.85 -40.34 10.44
CA ARG A 667 -19.51 -40.58 9.88
C ARG A 667 -19.23 -39.71 8.65
N GLY A 668 -20.26 -39.45 7.83
CA GLY A 668 -20.19 -38.48 6.74
C GLY A 668 -19.93 -37.07 7.25
N THR A 669 -20.69 -36.61 8.25
CA THR A 669 -20.50 -35.33 8.92
C THR A 669 -19.08 -35.18 9.51
N ALA A 670 -18.60 -36.21 10.22
CA ALA A 670 -17.24 -36.23 10.77
C ALA A 670 -16.19 -36.11 9.66
N SER A 671 -16.40 -36.74 8.51
CA SER A 671 -15.50 -36.62 7.35
C SER A 671 -15.41 -35.19 6.84
N VAL A 672 -16.56 -34.50 6.71
CA VAL A 672 -16.60 -33.09 6.31
C VAL A 672 -15.89 -32.20 7.34
N LEU A 673 -16.17 -32.39 8.63
CA LEU A 673 -15.54 -31.60 9.70
C LEU A 673 -14.03 -31.81 9.79
N ILE A 674 -13.55 -33.05 9.63
CA ILE A 674 -12.12 -33.34 9.56
C ILE A 674 -11.50 -32.62 8.36
N GLY A 675 -12.16 -32.67 7.20
CA GLY A 675 -11.73 -31.94 6.00
C GLY A 675 -11.56 -30.45 6.24
N GLU A 676 -12.56 -29.81 6.85
CA GLU A 676 -12.56 -28.39 7.22
C GLU A 676 -11.45 -28.06 8.23
N PHE A 677 -11.28 -28.86 9.29
CA PHE A 677 -10.28 -28.59 10.33
C PHE A 677 -8.84 -28.93 9.94
N ALA A 678 -8.65 -29.88 9.03
CA ALA A 678 -7.34 -30.29 8.53
C ALA A 678 -7.02 -29.65 7.16
N GLN A 679 -7.72 -28.57 6.78
CA GLN A 679 -7.53 -27.91 5.50
C GLN A 679 -6.05 -27.53 5.29
N GLY A 680 -5.49 -27.93 4.15
CA GLY A 680 -4.09 -27.69 3.82
C GLY A 680 -3.09 -28.66 4.47
N ASN A 681 -3.53 -29.62 5.28
CA ASN A 681 -2.66 -30.62 5.91
C ASN A 681 -2.81 -32.01 5.26
N ALA A 682 -2.04 -32.24 4.19
CA ALA A 682 -2.01 -33.52 3.49
C ALA A 682 -1.64 -34.71 4.39
N SER A 683 -0.71 -34.53 5.34
CA SER A 683 -0.24 -35.59 6.24
C SER A 683 -1.34 -36.15 7.17
N THR A 684 -2.39 -35.35 7.42
CA THR A 684 -3.58 -35.79 8.17
C THR A 684 -4.66 -36.34 7.25
N LEU A 685 -4.90 -35.68 6.11
CA LEU A 685 -6.01 -36.02 5.22
C LEU A 685 -5.75 -37.29 4.41
N VAL A 686 -4.52 -37.51 3.91
CA VAL A 686 -4.19 -38.65 3.05
C VAL A 686 -4.35 -40.00 3.77
N PRO A 687 -3.85 -40.20 5.01
CA PRO A 687 -4.08 -41.45 5.75
C PRO A 687 -5.57 -41.76 5.98
N LEU A 688 -6.39 -40.72 6.21
CA LEU A 688 -7.82 -40.88 6.39
C LEU A 688 -8.54 -41.16 5.07
N LEU A 689 -8.12 -40.53 3.98
CA LEU A 689 -8.65 -40.77 2.64
C LEU A 689 -8.46 -42.23 2.22
N ILE A 690 -7.28 -42.81 2.43
CA ILE A 690 -6.97 -44.19 2.01
C ILE A 690 -7.60 -45.26 2.91
N ASP A 691 -8.05 -44.90 4.11
CA ASP A 691 -8.85 -45.77 4.97
C ASP A 691 -10.37 -45.54 4.79
N ALA A 692 -10.79 -44.52 4.04
CA ALA A 692 -12.18 -44.10 3.92
C ALA A 692 -13.08 -45.12 3.21
N THR A 693 -14.36 -45.19 3.61
CA THR A 693 -15.43 -45.78 2.77
C THR A 693 -15.72 -44.88 1.55
N PRO A 694 -16.39 -45.37 0.48
CA PRO A 694 -16.63 -44.54 -0.70
C PRO A 694 -17.34 -43.21 -0.44
N SER A 695 -18.33 -43.18 0.45
CA SER A 695 -19.01 -41.93 0.83
C SER A 695 -18.09 -40.96 1.59
N GLN A 696 -17.22 -41.49 2.46
CA GLN A 696 -16.27 -40.69 3.22
C GLN A 696 -15.14 -40.16 2.31
N TYR A 697 -14.69 -40.98 1.35
CA TYR A 697 -13.71 -40.59 0.34
C TYR A 697 -14.21 -39.38 -0.44
N LEU A 698 -15.44 -39.44 -0.96
CA LEU A 698 -16.03 -38.33 -1.71
C LEU A 698 -16.18 -37.05 -0.88
N ALA A 699 -16.41 -37.18 0.43
CA ALA A 699 -16.47 -36.04 1.35
C ALA A 699 -15.10 -35.41 1.62
N LEU A 700 -14.04 -36.23 1.73
CA LEU A 700 -12.66 -35.77 1.99
C LEU A 700 -11.94 -35.29 0.74
N TRP A 701 -12.30 -35.82 -0.43
CA TRP A 701 -11.61 -35.59 -1.70
C TRP A 701 -11.37 -34.11 -2.03
N PRO A 702 -12.37 -33.19 -1.91
CA PRO A 702 -12.16 -31.77 -2.20
C PRO A 702 -11.04 -31.14 -1.35
N TYR A 703 -10.91 -31.56 -0.10
CA TYR A 703 -9.89 -31.04 0.83
C TYR A 703 -8.51 -31.61 0.55
N VAL A 704 -8.41 -32.88 0.12
CA VAL A 704 -7.15 -33.50 -0.26
C VAL A 704 -6.58 -32.87 -1.53
N VAL A 705 -7.41 -32.66 -2.56
CA VAL A 705 -6.98 -32.02 -3.81
C VAL A 705 -6.48 -30.59 -3.56
N ALA A 706 -7.11 -29.88 -2.62
CA ALA A 706 -6.70 -28.54 -2.23
C ALA A 706 -5.45 -28.51 -1.33
N ALA A 707 -5.04 -29.64 -0.74
CA ALA A 707 -3.94 -29.69 0.21
C ALA A 707 -2.57 -29.74 -0.51
N PRO A 708 -1.62 -28.84 -0.17
CA PRO A 708 -0.27 -28.90 -0.71
C PRO A 708 0.39 -30.22 -0.28
N ASN A 709 1.20 -30.78 -1.18
CA ASN A 709 1.92 -32.06 -1.01
C ASN A 709 1.05 -33.32 -0.96
N ALA A 710 -0.26 -33.24 -1.15
CA ALA A 710 -1.13 -34.43 -1.22
C ALA A 710 -0.67 -35.44 -2.28
N LEU A 711 -0.23 -34.95 -3.44
CA LEU A 711 0.37 -35.79 -4.49
C LEU A 711 1.58 -36.59 -3.98
N ASN A 712 2.50 -35.95 -3.26
CA ASN A 712 3.72 -36.61 -2.78
C ASN A 712 3.41 -37.65 -1.70
N GLU A 713 2.52 -37.32 -0.77
CA GLU A 713 2.04 -38.25 0.27
C GLU A 713 1.38 -39.49 -0.35
N LEU A 714 0.54 -39.30 -1.37
CA LEU A 714 -0.08 -40.41 -2.12
C LEU A 714 0.95 -41.24 -2.89
N LEU A 715 1.93 -40.59 -3.54
CA LEU A 715 3.03 -41.28 -4.20
C LEU A 715 3.86 -42.11 -3.22
N ASP A 716 4.09 -41.61 -2.01
CA ASP A 716 4.83 -42.35 -0.98
C ASP A 716 4.08 -43.59 -0.50
N VAL A 717 2.75 -43.52 -0.41
CA VAL A 717 1.91 -44.71 -0.16
C VAL A 717 2.07 -45.74 -1.29
N VAL A 718 2.06 -45.31 -2.56
CA VAL A 718 2.18 -46.23 -3.71
C VAL A 718 3.61 -46.74 -3.92
N LYS A 719 4.64 -46.02 -3.47
CA LYS A 719 6.03 -46.52 -3.45
C LYS A 719 6.21 -47.67 -2.46
N GLN A 720 5.46 -47.69 -1.37
CA GLN A 720 5.47 -48.75 -0.36
C GLN A 720 4.61 -49.95 -0.82
N ARG A 721 4.86 -50.45 -2.04
CA ARG A 721 4.11 -51.57 -2.64
C ARG A 721 3.94 -52.71 -1.63
N PRO A 722 2.72 -53.24 -1.43
CA PRO A 722 2.51 -54.36 -0.52
C PRO A 722 3.37 -55.55 -0.97
N VAL A 723 4.05 -56.18 0.00
CA VAL A 723 4.87 -57.36 -0.24
C VAL A 723 3.96 -58.59 -0.32
N ASP A 724 4.19 -59.43 -1.32
CA ASP A 724 3.49 -60.71 -1.51
C ASP A 724 3.87 -61.69 -0.40
N ASP A 725 3.09 -61.73 0.68
CA ASP A 725 3.26 -62.65 1.83
C ASP A 725 2.80 -64.09 1.49
N GLN A 726 3.21 -64.64 0.34
CA GLN A 726 2.83 -66.01 -0.08
C GLN A 726 3.40 -67.11 0.84
N ASN A 727 4.41 -66.81 1.66
CA ASN A 727 5.15 -67.80 2.47
C ASN A 727 5.09 -67.57 4.00
N ALA A 728 4.19 -66.72 4.51
CA ALA A 728 4.27 -66.27 5.91
C ALA A 728 3.61 -67.20 6.95
N TRP A 729 2.62 -68.02 6.57
CA TRP A 729 1.89 -68.85 7.54
C TRP A 729 2.44 -70.28 7.56
N THR A 730 3.20 -70.62 8.60
CA THR A 730 3.75 -71.98 8.76
C THR A 730 3.42 -72.64 10.09
N ASN A 731 2.90 -71.93 11.12
CA ASN A 731 2.42 -72.48 12.40
C ASN A 731 1.76 -71.38 13.30
N GLY A 732 0.51 -70.98 13.06
CA GLY A 732 -0.19 -69.95 13.87
C GLY A 732 -1.63 -70.33 14.22
N SER A 733 -2.23 -69.70 15.24
CA SER A 733 -3.64 -69.93 15.59
C SER A 733 -4.58 -69.30 14.55
N GLU A 734 -5.83 -69.78 14.48
CA GLU A 734 -6.87 -69.25 13.59
C GLU A 734 -7.06 -67.73 13.76
N GLN A 735 -7.07 -67.24 15.01
CA GLN A 735 -7.18 -65.80 15.31
C GLN A 735 -6.02 -64.99 14.73
N GLN A 736 -4.79 -65.50 14.81
CA GLN A 736 -3.61 -64.85 14.24
C GLN A 736 -3.67 -64.83 12.71
N TRP A 737 -4.24 -65.87 12.09
CA TRP A 737 -4.46 -65.93 10.65
C TRP A 737 -5.52 -64.91 10.20
N ILE A 738 -6.66 -64.82 10.91
CA ILE A 738 -7.71 -63.83 10.62
C ILE A 738 -7.15 -62.40 10.74
N GLU A 739 -6.37 -62.13 11.79
CA GLU A 739 -5.74 -60.82 11.98
C GLU A 739 -4.73 -60.49 10.87
N MET A 740 -3.86 -61.44 10.52
CA MET A 740 -2.90 -61.28 9.41
C MET A 740 -3.60 -60.99 8.08
N ARG A 741 -4.67 -61.73 7.77
CA ARG A 741 -5.47 -61.54 6.55
C ARG A 741 -6.19 -60.19 6.53
N THR A 742 -6.79 -59.80 7.66
CA THR A 742 -7.43 -58.49 7.82
C THR A 742 -6.43 -57.33 7.61
N GLN A 743 -5.20 -57.47 8.13
CA GLN A 743 -4.14 -56.48 7.94
C GLN A 743 -3.66 -56.44 6.47
N ARG A 744 -3.53 -57.60 5.80
CA ARG A 744 -3.22 -57.67 4.36
C ARG A 744 -4.29 -56.97 3.52
N ASP A 745 -5.56 -57.30 3.74
CA ASP A 745 -6.68 -56.72 2.99
C ASP A 745 -6.76 -55.20 3.18
N ARG A 746 -6.51 -54.72 4.41
CA ARG A 746 -6.41 -53.29 4.68
C ARG A 746 -5.24 -52.63 3.94
N ARG A 747 -4.06 -53.24 3.89
CA ARG A 747 -2.90 -52.74 3.11
C ARG A 747 -3.23 -52.63 1.62
N HIS A 748 -3.84 -53.67 1.05
CA HIS A 748 -4.23 -53.70 -0.36
C HIS A 748 -5.27 -52.64 -0.70
N ARG A 749 -6.30 -52.51 0.15
CA ARG A 749 -7.34 -51.52 -0.01
C ARG A 749 -6.78 -50.09 0.00
N ARG A 750 -5.90 -49.79 0.98
CA ARG A 750 -5.22 -48.48 1.05
C ARG A 750 -4.42 -48.17 -0.21
N TYR A 751 -3.69 -49.16 -0.70
CA TYR A 751 -2.88 -49.04 -1.92
C TYR A 751 -3.76 -48.80 -3.17
N ALA A 752 -4.85 -49.56 -3.32
CA ALA A 752 -5.81 -49.39 -4.41
C ALA A 752 -6.46 -47.99 -4.39
N ILE A 753 -6.88 -47.50 -3.22
CA ILE A 753 -7.46 -46.16 -3.07
C ILE A 753 -6.43 -45.07 -3.41
N ALA A 754 -5.18 -45.23 -2.98
CA ALA A 754 -4.11 -44.28 -3.30
C ALA A 754 -3.83 -44.22 -4.81
N ALA A 755 -3.78 -45.36 -5.50
CA ALA A 755 -3.62 -45.40 -6.95
C ALA A 755 -4.78 -44.74 -7.70
N ILE A 756 -6.01 -44.94 -7.24
CA ILE A 756 -7.19 -44.28 -7.80
C ILE A 756 -7.12 -42.76 -7.57
N ALA A 757 -6.76 -42.32 -6.37
CA ALA A 757 -6.57 -40.91 -6.04
C ALA A 757 -5.48 -40.26 -6.92
N LEU A 758 -4.34 -40.94 -7.16
CA LEU A 758 -3.30 -40.45 -8.06
C LEU A 758 -3.79 -40.33 -9.50
N ALA A 759 -4.58 -41.30 -9.98
CA ALA A 759 -5.18 -41.22 -11.30
C ALA A 759 -6.12 -40.00 -11.45
N GLN A 760 -6.89 -39.67 -10.40
CA GLN A 760 -7.72 -38.46 -10.36
C GLN A 760 -6.90 -37.15 -10.32
N LEU A 761 -5.61 -37.22 -9.98
CA LEU A 761 -4.63 -36.12 -10.06
C LEU A 761 -3.80 -36.16 -11.36
N GLU A 762 -4.29 -36.84 -12.40
CA GLU A 762 -3.62 -36.98 -13.71
C GLU A 762 -2.31 -37.80 -13.69
N HIS A 763 -2.03 -38.54 -12.62
CA HIS A 763 -0.90 -39.48 -12.52
C HIS A 763 -1.33 -40.92 -12.88
N VAL A 764 -1.73 -41.13 -14.14
CA VAL A 764 -2.29 -42.39 -14.65
C VAL A 764 -1.30 -43.57 -14.59
N ASP A 765 0.01 -43.32 -14.59
CA ASP A 765 1.02 -44.37 -14.54
C ASP A 765 0.96 -45.20 -13.25
N SER A 766 0.55 -44.59 -12.13
CA SER A 766 0.32 -45.33 -10.89
C SER A 766 -0.82 -46.34 -11.04
N LEU A 767 -1.88 -45.99 -11.78
CA LEU A 767 -2.99 -46.89 -12.08
C LEU A 767 -2.57 -48.04 -13.00
N LYS A 768 -1.75 -47.76 -14.03
CA LYS A 768 -1.14 -48.79 -14.90
C LYS A 768 -0.40 -49.85 -14.09
N GLY A 769 0.43 -49.41 -13.15
CA GLY A 769 1.22 -50.31 -12.30
C GLY A 769 0.36 -51.24 -11.43
N VAL A 770 -0.78 -50.76 -10.92
CA VAL A 770 -1.69 -51.55 -10.07
C VAL A 770 -2.55 -52.52 -10.89
N LEU A 771 -2.92 -52.14 -12.11
CA LEU A 771 -3.75 -52.95 -13.00
C LEU A 771 -2.95 -53.96 -13.83
N ALA A 772 -1.62 -53.89 -13.78
CA ALA A 772 -0.73 -54.83 -14.45
C ALA A 772 -0.84 -56.26 -13.88
N GLU A 773 -0.19 -57.20 -14.56
CA GLU A 773 -0.04 -58.57 -14.08
C GLU A 773 0.82 -58.63 -12.81
N SER A 774 0.34 -59.35 -11.79
CA SER A 774 0.97 -59.49 -10.48
C SER A 774 0.62 -60.86 -9.88
N PRO A 775 1.52 -61.52 -9.13
CA PRO A 775 1.25 -62.80 -8.47
C PRO A 775 0.07 -62.72 -7.50
N ASP A 776 -0.11 -61.57 -6.86
CA ASP A 776 -1.29 -61.22 -6.08
C ASP A 776 -2.20 -60.27 -6.86
N ASN A 777 -3.41 -60.75 -7.19
CA ASN A 777 -4.41 -60.00 -7.94
C ASN A 777 -5.38 -59.20 -7.04
N SER A 778 -5.27 -59.30 -5.71
CA SER A 778 -6.22 -58.71 -4.76
C SER A 778 -6.31 -57.20 -4.92
N VAL A 779 -5.17 -56.54 -5.09
CA VAL A 779 -5.10 -55.09 -5.28
C VAL A 779 -5.79 -54.68 -6.58
N ARG A 780 -5.57 -55.41 -7.68
CA ARG A 780 -6.23 -55.16 -8.97
C ARG A 780 -7.73 -55.30 -8.86
N SER A 781 -8.22 -56.36 -8.22
CA SER A 781 -9.65 -56.60 -7.99
C SER A 781 -10.29 -55.47 -7.17
N LEU A 782 -9.62 -55.02 -6.10
CA LEU A 782 -10.07 -53.88 -5.30
C LEU A 782 -10.07 -52.57 -6.09
N THR A 783 -9.06 -52.34 -6.95
CA THR A 783 -9.03 -51.16 -7.82
C THR A 783 -10.18 -51.16 -8.82
N ILE A 784 -10.50 -52.32 -9.42
CA ILE A 784 -11.65 -52.49 -10.33
C ILE A 784 -12.97 -52.16 -9.62
N GLU A 785 -13.17 -52.70 -8.43
CA GLU A 785 -14.39 -52.52 -7.64
C GLU A 785 -14.57 -51.06 -7.17
N LEU A 786 -13.47 -50.41 -6.74
CA LEU A 786 -13.52 -49.09 -6.09
C LEU A 786 -13.43 -47.92 -7.07
N ALA A 787 -12.91 -48.10 -8.29
CA ALA A 787 -12.69 -47.01 -9.25
C ALA A 787 -13.97 -46.16 -9.47
N GLY A 788 -15.11 -46.81 -9.73
CA GLY A 788 -16.40 -46.14 -9.92
C GLY A 788 -16.95 -45.48 -8.65
N PRO A 789 -17.12 -46.23 -7.54
CA PRO A 789 -17.61 -45.68 -6.27
C PRO A 789 -16.81 -44.52 -5.70
N LEU A 790 -15.49 -44.47 -5.93
CA LEU A 790 -14.62 -43.36 -5.52
C LEU A 790 -14.62 -42.17 -6.50
N GLY A 791 -15.37 -42.26 -7.60
CA GLY A 791 -15.58 -41.16 -8.52
C GLY A 791 -14.45 -40.93 -9.52
N LEU A 792 -13.64 -41.95 -9.84
CA LEU A 792 -12.67 -41.84 -10.95
C LEU A 792 -13.41 -41.50 -12.25
N SER A 793 -12.94 -40.54 -13.04
CA SER A 793 -13.59 -40.26 -14.32
C SER A 793 -13.39 -41.44 -15.30
N PRO A 794 -14.43 -41.88 -16.03
CA PRO A 794 -14.31 -42.90 -17.08
C PRO A 794 -13.27 -42.57 -18.15
N SER A 795 -13.01 -41.29 -18.41
CA SER A 795 -11.98 -40.85 -19.35
C SER A 795 -10.58 -41.37 -19.01
N HIS A 796 -10.24 -41.50 -17.72
CA HIS A 796 -8.96 -42.08 -17.31
C HIS A 796 -8.88 -43.56 -17.66
N LEU A 797 -9.98 -44.30 -17.52
CA LEU A 797 -10.06 -45.72 -17.89
C LEU A 797 -10.04 -45.90 -19.42
N LEU A 798 -10.74 -45.05 -20.16
CA LEU A 798 -10.69 -45.05 -21.63
C LEU A 798 -9.29 -44.74 -22.16
N SER A 799 -8.59 -43.76 -21.57
CA SER A 799 -7.19 -43.48 -21.92
C SER A 799 -6.28 -44.67 -21.61
N LEU A 800 -6.56 -45.42 -20.55
CA LEU A 800 -5.84 -46.66 -20.26
C LEU A 800 -6.06 -47.72 -21.35
N LEU A 801 -7.29 -47.86 -21.84
CA LEU A 801 -7.62 -48.78 -22.95
C LEU A 801 -6.83 -48.46 -24.22
N GLU A 802 -6.72 -47.17 -24.55
CA GLU A 802 -6.03 -46.72 -25.77
C GLU A 802 -4.50 -46.76 -25.64
N THR A 803 -3.96 -46.47 -24.46
CA THR A 803 -2.51 -46.27 -24.27
C THR A 803 -1.76 -47.50 -23.75
N SER A 804 -2.45 -48.50 -23.19
CA SER A 804 -1.79 -49.68 -22.63
C SER A 804 -1.53 -50.75 -23.68
N ALA A 805 -0.29 -51.24 -23.73
CA ALA A 805 0.09 -52.41 -24.53
C ALA A 805 -0.30 -53.74 -23.83
N ASP A 806 -0.52 -53.72 -22.52
CA ASP A 806 -0.84 -54.89 -21.69
C ASP A 806 -2.35 -55.22 -21.76
N GLY A 807 -2.67 -56.43 -22.24
CA GLY A 807 -4.06 -56.90 -22.33
C GLY A 807 -4.76 -57.04 -20.98
N VAL A 808 -4.00 -57.31 -19.91
CA VAL A 808 -4.53 -57.43 -18.54
C VAL A 808 -5.00 -56.07 -18.02
N GLN A 809 -4.21 -55.01 -18.28
CA GLN A 809 -4.60 -53.64 -17.92
C GLN A 809 -5.84 -53.19 -18.69
N ARG A 810 -5.92 -53.53 -19.98
CA ARG A 810 -7.10 -53.21 -20.81
C ARG A 810 -8.34 -53.95 -20.32
N GLN A 811 -8.22 -55.25 -20.05
CA GLN A 811 -9.31 -56.04 -19.45
C GLN A 811 -9.77 -55.44 -18.11
N ALA A 812 -8.85 -55.07 -17.24
CA ALA A 812 -9.17 -54.48 -15.94
C ALA A 812 -9.90 -53.13 -16.06
N ALA A 813 -9.50 -52.27 -17.00
CA ALA A 813 -10.23 -51.03 -17.28
C ALA A 813 -11.65 -51.28 -17.78
N LEU A 814 -11.86 -52.28 -18.64
CA LEU A 814 -13.21 -52.66 -19.11
C LEU A 814 -14.09 -53.14 -17.94
N LEU A 815 -13.55 -53.97 -17.05
CA LEU A 815 -14.27 -54.45 -15.88
C LEU A 815 -14.60 -53.29 -14.92
N ALA A 816 -13.65 -52.38 -14.68
CA ALA A 816 -13.85 -51.21 -13.83
C ALA A 816 -14.98 -50.30 -14.37
N LEU A 817 -15.10 -50.15 -15.70
CA LEU A 817 -16.16 -49.36 -16.33
C LEU A 817 -17.58 -49.89 -16.05
N GLY A 818 -17.76 -51.19 -15.85
CA GLY A 818 -19.11 -51.70 -15.56
C GLY A 818 -19.54 -51.58 -14.10
N HIS A 819 -18.61 -51.26 -13.18
CA HIS A 819 -18.95 -50.90 -11.80
C HIS A 819 -19.52 -49.48 -11.67
N TYR A 820 -19.58 -48.70 -12.75
CA TYR A 820 -20.24 -47.39 -12.75
C TYR A 820 -21.76 -47.54 -12.87
N THR A 821 -22.47 -46.95 -11.90
CA THR A 821 -23.93 -46.93 -11.89
C THR A 821 -24.47 -45.93 -12.92
N ARG A 822 -25.40 -46.39 -13.78
CA ARG A 822 -25.99 -45.60 -14.89
C ARG A 822 -26.65 -44.23 -14.54
N PRO A 823 -27.23 -43.96 -13.36
CA PRO A 823 -28.10 -42.78 -13.20
C PRO A 823 -27.36 -41.44 -13.04
N LYS A 824 -26.03 -41.37 -13.19
CA LYS A 824 -25.25 -40.15 -12.91
C LYS A 824 -24.63 -39.44 -14.11
N TRP A 825 -24.69 -40.01 -15.33
CA TRP A 825 -23.96 -39.44 -16.47
C TRP A 825 -24.90 -38.72 -17.44
N HIS A 826 -24.41 -37.64 -18.05
CA HIS A 826 -25.14 -36.99 -19.14
C HIS A 826 -25.12 -37.88 -20.39
N GLU A 827 -26.21 -37.86 -21.16
CA GLU A 827 -26.35 -38.69 -22.37
C GLU A 827 -25.21 -38.46 -23.39
N ALA A 828 -24.64 -37.24 -23.41
CA ALA A 828 -23.48 -36.90 -24.23
C ALA A 828 -22.19 -37.64 -23.80
N GLU A 829 -21.93 -37.73 -22.49
CA GLU A 829 -20.77 -38.45 -21.93
C GLU A 829 -20.92 -39.96 -22.17
N MET A 830 -22.14 -40.48 -21.95
CA MET A 830 -22.50 -41.85 -22.30
C MET A 830 -22.27 -42.14 -23.78
N ALA A 831 -22.61 -41.22 -24.69
CA ALA A 831 -22.38 -41.41 -26.12
C ALA A 831 -20.89 -41.50 -26.47
N VAL A 832 -20.04 -40.69 -25.84
CA VAL A 832 -18.57 -40.76 -26.02
C VAL A 832 -18.04 -42.11 -25.56
N ILE A 833 -18.45 -42.56 -24.37
CA ILE A 833 -17.99 -43.84 -23.80
C ILE A 833 -18.48 -45.01 -24.66
N ARG A 834 -19.74 -45.00 -25.10
CA ARG A 834 -20.27 -46.02 -26.03
C ARG A 834 -19.50 -46.05 -27.33
N ASN A 835 -19.18 -44.90 -27.92
CA ASN A 835 -18.41 -44.83 -29.17
C ASN A 835 -16.98 -45.35 -29.00
N ALA A 836 -16.31 -44.99 -27.90
CA ALA A 836 -14.96 -45.47 -27.60
C ALA A 836 -14.94 -47.00 -27.40
N LEU A 837 -15.87 -47.53 -26.61
CA LEU A 837 -15.99 -48.98 -26.39
C LEU A 837 -16.37 -49.73 -27.66
N GLN A 838 -17.25 -49.17 -28.51
CA GLN A 838 -17.58 -49.75 -29.81
C GLN A 838 -16.37 -49.76 -30.76
N SER A 839 -15.55 -48.71 -30.76
CA SER A 839 -14.30 -48.68 -31.53
C SER A 839 -13.33 -49.76 -31.04
N HIS A 840 -13.12 -49.87 -29.72
CA HIS A 840 -12.25 -50.88 -29.12
C HIS A 840 -12.71 -52.31 -29.43
N ALA A 841 -14.02 -52.56 -29.37
CA ALA A 841 -14.61 -53.86 -29.68
C ALA A 841 -14.22 -54.40 -31.07
N THR A 842 -14.04 -53.52 -32.07
CA THR A 842 -13.63 -53.94 -33.42
C THR A 842 -12.15 -54.32 -33.54
N GLN A 843 -11.33 -53.90 -32.57
CA GLN A 843 -9.86 -54.09 -32.56
C GLN A 843 -9.43 -55.14 -31.52
N CYS A 844 -10.38 -55.71 -30.77
CA CYS A 844 -10.14 -56.61 -29.67
C CYS A 844 -9.78 -58.04 -30.14
N HIS A 845 -8.53 -58.47 -29.90
CA HIS A 845 -8.05 -59.80 -30.26
C HIS A 845 -7.90 -60.76 -29.06
N ASP A 846 -7.90 -60.25 -27.82
CA ASP A 846 -7.77 -61.05 -26.60
C ASP A 846 -9.11 -61.59 -26.08
N ALA A 847 -9.10 -62.83 -25.54
CA ALA A 847 -10.31 -63.49 -25.04
C ALA A 847 -10.85 -62.87 -23.75
N GLY A 848 -9.99 -62.39 -22.85
CA GLY A 848 -10.38 -61.73 -21.61
C GLY A 848 -10.99 -60.36 -21.85
N GLU A 849 -10.41 -59.57 -22.76
CA GLU A 849 -10.99 -58.29 -23.20
C GLU A 849 -12.37 -58.48 -23.87
N ARG A 850 -12.52 -59.51 -24.73
CA ARG A 850 -13.81 -59.86 -25.35
C ARG A 850 -14.86 -60.22 -24.31
N ALA A 851 -14.51 -61.01 -23.31
CA ALA A 851 -15.43 -61.39 -22.22
C ALA A 851 -15.90 -60.17 -21.41
N ALA A 852 -14.99 -59.24 -21.09
CA ALA A 852 -15.34 -58.01 -20.40
C ALA A 852 -16.27 -57.10 -21.24
N LEU A 853 -16.02 -57.00 -22.55
CA LEU A 853 -16.90 -56.27 -23.48
C LEU A 853 -18.30 -56.89 -23.60
N LEU A 854 -18.41 -58.21 -23.60
CA LEU A 854 -19.70 -58.92 -23.58
C LEU A 854 -20.47 -58.62 -22.29
N TRP A 855 -19.80 -58.63 -21.14
CA TRP A 855 -20.41 -58.24 -19.86
C TRP A 855 -20.86 -56.77 -19.84
N LEU A 856 -20.09 -55.86 -20.43
CA LEU A 856 -20.50 -54.45 -20.62
C LEU A 856 -21.67 -54.28 -21.60
N ALA A 857 -21.80 -55.16 -22.60
CA ALA A 857 -22.93 -55.15 -23.53
C ALA A 857 -24.26 -55.46 -22.82
N ASN A 858 -24.25 -56.36 -21.82
CA ASN A 858 -25.41 -56.59 -20.93
C ASN A 858 -25.76 -55.35 -20.08
N HIS A 859 -24.81 -54.42 -19.95
CA HIS A 859 -25.01 -53.11 -19.34
C HIS A 859 -25.27 -51.99 -20.38
N ASN A 860 -25.70 -52.33 -21.61
CA ASN A 860 -26.06 -51.40 -22.70
C ASN A 860 -24.95 -50.38 -23.08
N TYR A 861 -23.69 -50.67 -22.75
CA TYR A 861 -22.57 -49.82 -23.14
C TYR A 861 -22.05 -50.15 -24.55
N VAL A 862 -22.26 -51.37 -25.04
CA VAL A 862 -21.80 -51.84 -26.36
C VAL A 862 -22.93 -52.58 -27.06
N ASP A 863 -23.04 -52.42 -28.38
CA ASP A 863 -23.97 -53.19 -29.21
C ASP A 863 -23.45 -54.63 -29.38
N PRO A 864 -24.16 -55.66 -28.86
CA PRO A 864 -23.74 -57.05 -28.99
C PRO A 864 -23.53 -57.49 -30.44
N ALA A 865 -24.25 -56.89 -31.40
CA ALA A 865 -24.17 -57.26 -32.81
C ALA A 865 -22.86 -56.82 -33.49
N ARG A 866 -22.12 -55.89 -32.88
CA ARG A 866 -20.85 -55.37 -33.39
C ARG A 866 -19.62 -56.03 -32.78
N LEU A 867 -19.81 -56.95 -31.83
CA LEU A 867 -18.71 -57.76 -31.29
C LEU A 867 -18.29 -58.81 -32.34
N PRO A 868 -16.98 -59.10 -32.50
CA PRO A 868 -16.49 -60.11 -33.45
C PRO A 868 -17.26 -61.43 -33.36
N SER A 869 -17.48 -62.11 -34.49
CA SER A 869 -18.23 -63.37 -34.56
C SER A 869 -17.59 -64.44 -33.66
N ALA A 870 -18.41 -65.02 -32.78
CA ALA A 870 -18.03 -66.00 -31.75
C ALA A 870 -17.31 -67.21 -32.35
N THR A 871 -16.31 -67.73 -31.63
CA THR A 871 -15.59 -68.95 -32.01
C THR A 871 -15.82 -70.12 -31.05
N SER A 872 -16.75 -69.99 -30.08
CA SER A 872 -17.16 -71.11 -29.23
C SER A 872 -18.61 -71.00 -28.75
N ASP A 873 -19.26 -72.14 -28.51
CA ASP A 873 -20.63 -72.27 -27.98
C ASP A 873 -20.84 -71.52 -26.66
N VAL A 874 -19.77 -71.34 -25.88
CA VAL A 874 -19.73 -70.59 -24.61
C VAL A 874 -19.97 -69.07 -24.81
N GLU A 875 -19.54 -68.51 -25.93
CA GLU A 875 -19.69 -67.09 -26.26
C GLU A 875 -21.09 -66.75 -26.79
N GLU A 876 -21.87 -67.78 -27.19
CA GLU A 876 -23.26 -67.64 -27.64
C GLU A 876 -24.23 -67.60 -26.43
N ASP A 877 -23.94 -68.35 -25.37
CA ASP A 877 -24.65 -68.28 -24.08
C ASP A 877 -24.49 -66.90 -23.41
N LEU A 878 -23.33 -66.24 -23.57
CA LEU A 878 -23.10 -64.88 -23.04
C LEU A 878 -23.91 -63.78 -23.73
N ARG A 879 -24.33 -64.01 -24.97
CA ARG A 879 -25.20 -63.09 -25.73
C ARG A 879 -26.69 -63.28 -25.38
N GLN A 880 -27.04 -64.35 -24.67
CA GLN A 880 -28.41 -64.64 -24.24
C GLN A 880 -28.56 -64.39 -22.72
N PRO A 881 -29.23 -63.32 -22.30
CA PRO A 881 -29.26 -62.86 -20.90
C PRO A 881 -30.11 -63.73 -19.94
N THR A 882 -30.53 -64.93 -20.37
CA THR A 882 -31.47 -65.81 -19.66
C THR A 882 -30.85 -67.08 -19.08
N SER A 883 -29.54 -67.27 -19.17
CA SER A 883 -28.89 -68.43 -18.54
C SER A 883 -29.05 -68.36 -17.01
N THR A 884 -29.77 -69.33 -16.44
CA THR A 884 -29.83 -69.59 -14.99
C THR A 884 -28.57 -70.28 -14.47
N HIS A 885 -27.58 -70.52 -15.32
CA HIS A 885 -26.39 -71.32 -15.03
C HIS A 885 -25.10 -70.47 -15.14
N PRO A 886 -24.06 -70.79 -14.36
CA PRO A 886 -22.77 -70.13 -14.46
C PRO A 886 -22.15 -70.38 -15.85
N ILE A 887 -21.50 -69.36 -16.43
CA ILE A 887 -20.87 -69.44 -17.75
C ILE A 887 -19.36 -69.56 -17.56
N TYR A 888 -18.72 -70.55 -18.19
CA TYR A 888 -17.32 -70.92 -17.97
C TYR A 888 -16.46 -70.62 -19.20
N MET A 889 -15.44 -69.77 -19.09
CA MET A 889 -14.55 -69.40 -20.20
C MET A 889 -13.09 -69.61 -19.85
N THR A 890 -12.28 -70.06 -20.80
CA THR A 890 -10.82 -70.18 -20.61
C THR A 890 -10.10 -69.03 -21.32
N THR A 891 -9.34 -68.21 -20.58
CA THR A 891 -8.60 -67.07 -21.12
C THR A 891 -7.40 -67.50 -21.98
N SER A 892 -6.81 -66.56 -22.71
CA SER A 892 -5.58 -66.76 -23.50
C SER A 892 -4.38 -67.21 -22.64
N GLN A 893 -4.45 -66.99 -21.32
CA GLN A 893 -3.49 -67.44 -20.32
C GLN A 893 -3.86 -68.79 -19.66
N ARG A 894 -4.88 -69.50 -20.18
CA ARG A 894 -5.42 -70.77 -19.65
C ARG A 894 -6.17 -70.67 -18.31
N GLN A 895 -6.66 -69.49 -17.94
CA GLN A 895 -7.40 -69.28 -16.69
C GLN A 895 -8.90 -69.50 -16.89
N LEU A 896 -9.61 -70.08 -15.92
CA LEU A 896 -11.07 -70.22 -15.98
C LEU A 896 -11.78 -68.99 -15.39
N LEU A 897 -12.51 -68.26 -16.22
CA LEU A 897 -13.41 -67.17 -15.86
C LEU A 897 -14.83 -67.71 -15.75
N VAL A 898 -15.45 -67.60 -14.57
CA VAL A 898 -16.84 -68.06 -14.35
C VAL A 898 -17.76 -66.87 -14.15
N ILE A 899 -18.71 -66.64 -15.06
CA ILE A 899 -19.71 -65.57 -14.94
C ILE A 899 -20.96 -66.17 -14.29
N CYS A 900 -21.19 -65.83 -13.02
CA CYS A 900 -22.35 -66.29 -12.26
C CYS A 900 -23.50 -65.28 -12.43
N PRO A 901 -24.72 -65.72 -12.80
CA PRO A 901 -25.90 -64.83 -12.82
C PRO A 901 -26.30 -64.40 -11.40
N ALA A 902 -27.02 -63.28 -11.29
CA ALA A 902 -27.54 -62.80 -10.00
C ALA A 902 -28.48 -63.85 -9.37
N GLY A 903 -28.24 -64.21 -8.10
CA GLY A 903 -28.94 -65.31 -7.43
C GLY A 903 -28.33 -65.69 -6.09
N THR A 904 -28.89 -66.72 -5.45
CA THR A 904 -28.38 -67.24 -4.17
C THR A 904 -27.35 -68.33 -4.44
N VAL A 905 -26.10 -68.13 -4.03
CA VAL A 905 -25.00 -69.09 -4.21
C VAL A 905 -24.61 -69.68 -2.85
N ALA A 906 -24.45 -71.00 -2.81
CA ALA A 906 -23.99 -71.74 -1.63
C ALA A 906 -22.45 -71.65 -1.55
N MET A 907 -21.92 -71.17 -0.41
CA MET A 907 -20.49 -71.02 -0.15
C MET A 907 -20.08 -71.93 1.02
N GLY A 908 -19.06 -72.76 0.82
CA GLY A 908 -18.52 -73.73 1.78
C GLY A 908 -17.66 -74.78 1.06
N SER A 909 -16.79 -75.48 1.80
CA SER A 909 -15.91 -76.53 1.27
C SER A 909 -16.68 -77.85 1.10
N PRO A 910 -16.41 -78.67 0.06
CA PRO A 910 -17.14 -79.92 -0.16
C PRO A 910 -16.76 -81.00 0.88
N PRO A 911 -17.69 -81.90 1.25
CA PRO A 911 -17.49 -82.86 2.35
C PRO A 911 -16.47 -83.99 2.12
N TYR A 912 -15.67 -83.89 1.06
CA TYR A 912 -14.68 -84.87 0.64
C TYR A 912 -13.27 -84.28 0.44
N GLU A 913 -13.05 -82.99 0.74
CA GLU A 913 -11.70 -82.42 0.82
C GLU A 913 -11.04 -82.72 2.17
N GLU A 914 -9.70 -82.84 2.19
CA GLU A 914 -8.92 -83.15 3.40
C GLU A 914 -9.03 -82.07 4.50
N ASP A 915 -9.43 -80.85 4.13
CA ASP A 915 -9.58 -79.69 5.01
C ASP A 915 -11.06 -79.38 5.37
N HIS A 916 -12.01 -80.25 5.01
CA HIS A 916 -13.42 -80.08 5.38
C HIS A 916 -13.65 -80.44 6.85
N GLU A 917 -14.21 -79.51 7.63
CA GLU A 917 -14.69 -79.78 8.98
C GLU A 917 -16.13 -80.30 8.90
N ASP A 918 -16.44 -81.44 9.54
CA ASP A 918 -17.74 -82.13 9.49
C ASP A 918 -18.94 -81.25 9.94
N ASP A 919 -18.66 -80.11 10.57
CA ASP A 919 -19.57 -79.10 11.09
C ASP A 919 -19.61 -77.79 10.27
N GLU A 920 -18.98 -77.74 9.09
CA GLU A 920 -18.99 -76.59 8.18
C GLU A 920 -20.39 -76.32 7.61
N ILE A 921 -20.97 -75.16 7.96
CA ILE A 921 -22.31 -74.76 7.52
C ILE A 921 -22.21 -74.05 6.17
N VAL A 922 -22.71 -74.69 5.12
CA VAL A 922 -22.84 -74.09 3.78
C VAL A 922 -23.75 -72.86 3.85
N HIS A 923 -23.21 -71.67 3.57
CA HIS A 923 -23.93 -70.41 3.65
C HIS A 923 -24.47 -69.98 2.28
N ALA A 924 -25.78 -69.70 2.24
CA ALA A 924 -26.45 -69.18 1.05
C ALA A 924 -26.29 -67.65 0.97
N VAL A 925 -25.45 -67.16 0.07
CA VAL A 925 -25.18 -65.73 -0.14
C VAL A 925 -25.98 -65.25 -1.35
N ILE A 926 -26.81 -64.22 -1.16
CA ILE A 926 -27.55 -63.58 -2.26
C ILE A 926 -26.64 -62.59 -2.95
N ILE A 927 -26.38 -62.82 -4.22
CA ILE A 927 -25.52 -61.99 -5.05
C ILE A 927 -26.40 -61.20 -6.00
N SER A 928 -26.44 -59.88 -5.80
CA SER A 928 -27.41 -58.97 -6.41
C SER A 928 -27.11 -58.60 -7.87
N GLN A 929 -25.95 -58.99 -8.40
CA GLN A 929 -25.50 -58.71 -9.78
C GLN A 929 -24.74 -59.90 -10.34
N ALA A 930 -24.74 -60.04 -11.67
CA ALA A 930 -23.90 -61.04 -12.32
C ALA A 930 -22.42 -60.63 -12.22
N PHE A 931 -21.57 -61.51 -11.70
CA PHE A 931 -20.16 -61.22 -11.41
C PHE A 931 -19.28 -62.36 -11.93
N ALA A 932 -18.04 -62.03 -12.29
CA ALA A 932 -17.07 -62.99 -12.78
C ALA A 932 -16.15 -63.44 -11.64
N LEU A 933 -16.13 -64.74 -11.34
CA LEU A 933 -15.19 -65.36 -10.41
C LEU A 933 -13.92 -65.77 -11.15
N SER A 934 -12.79 -65.33 -10.62
CA SER A 934 -11.45 -65.87 -10.88
C SER A 934 -10.62 -65.61 -9.62
N ALA A 935 -10.87 -66.38 -8.57
CA ALA A 935 -10.13 -66.22 -7.31
C ALA A 935 -8.81 -67.02 -7.30
N THR A 936 -8.70 -68.10 -8.07
CA THR A 936 -7.47 -68.88 -8.26
C THR A 936 -7.53 -69.60 -9.61
N GLU A 937 -6.43 -69.58 -10.36
CA GLU A 937 -6.33 -70.33 -11.62
C GLU A 937 -6.45 -71.83 -11.35
N VAL A 938 -7.52 -72.45 -11.84
CA VAL A 938 -7.67 -73.91 -11.90
C VAL A 938 -7.71 -74.34 -13.36
N THR A 939 -6.97 -75.40 -13.67
CA THR A 939 -6.98 -76.04 -14.98
C THR A 939 -8.37 -76.63 -15.28
N VAL A 940 -8.72 -76.78 -16.56
CA VAL A 940 -9.99 -77.41 -16.99
C VAL A 940 -10.18 -78.79 -16.35
N GLU A 941 -9.10 -79.53 -16.11
CA GLU A 941 -9.15 -80.84 -15.45
C GLU A 941 -9.46 -80.72 -13.94
N GLN A 942 -8.92 -79.71 -13.25
CA GLN A 942 -9.23 -79.42 -11.84
C GLN A 942 -10.68 -78.94 -11.68
N PHE A 943 -11.16 -78.09 -12.59
CA PHE A 943 -12.53 -77.61 -12.58
C PHE A 943 -13.55 -78.70 -12.95
N LEU A 944 -13.26 -79.54 -13.95
CA LEU A 944 -14.16 -80.65 -14.30
C LEU A 944 -14.27 -81.67 -13.16
N ARG A 945 -13.18 -81.96 -12.44
CA ARG A 945 -13.23 -82.75 -11.20
C ARG A 945 -14.10 -82.12 -10.11
N TYR A 946 -14.14 -80.79 -10.04
CA TYR A 946 -14.99 -80.01 -9.13
C TYR A 946 -16.47 -79.99 -9.56
N SER A 947 -16.78 -80.04 -10.86
CA SER A 947 -18.14 -79.86 -11.39
C SER A 947 -18.95 -81.15 -11.60
N THR A 948 -18.31 -82.32 -11.63
CA THR A 948 -18.97 -83.61 -11.90
C THR A 948 -19.27 -84.46 -10.66
N ASN A 949 -18.98 -83.97 -9.45
CA ASN A 949 -19.39 -84.55 -8.16
C ASN A 949 -20.03 -83.45 -7.30
#